data_AF-A0A7L3U281-F1
#
_entry.id   AF-A0A7L3U281-F1
#
_cell.length_a   1.000
_cell.length_b   1.000
_cell.length_c   1.000
_cell.angle_alpha   90.00
_cell.angle_beta   90.00
_cell.angle_gamma   90.00
#
_symmetry.space_group_name_H-M   'P 1'
#
loop_
_entity.id
_entity.type
_entity.pdbx_description
1 polymer ?
#
loop_
_entity_poly.entity_id
_entity_poly.type
_entity_poly.pdbx_seq_one_letter_code
_entity_poly.pdbx_strand_id
1 'polypeptide(L)'
;KTIKGDVSATLVRVEYNGAILGDSSKTDVLPDGAANYNFMTSFECSPDGPNSLADIAQKPVLLTVIEVLQKEKKQKEKTVPLGQAVVDLLPLLQGQCSFKVSVPLYAVPPSPLESLHLEAKGGLEVTVCTEEPLLSATQLSNGNLLSITLEAAYSVPEVFAPSGPLHNYMACLEVPAAGEKEFPLLFKNGILKLAGEKEPFPRPKKWSLANIMAPGALNIPNSFIVGGPYEDEDGELNKREDREFRIQAESTKRIVWDMEKRCYVDPAAVVTLQKRIAQCQYWPVEVCRMTVAPASKGKTSEADKGDEDKQIFFHGVAYVNMEPLLCPGVKQIRGAFRVFTYQDNQVFEKTKCQHSVFRDLRMQLSLTKEGLWTPGISTPLSKTFPSKTQKEDKEKITKDKDSNRRVRSREAYCNVMIFKVPSNPNDSMILSSQPYVEAGTFLVMEIKLDKALVPRRLQEDLIRRVEQMIPRRPLLPPRTDGAKKAVEDYHNCVTSIAVSILSECHELFAKQLPDGGAIDPQTLEEQKRQLNFELNKSGKYFAFKEQLKYAVVKIVREKYQKTTAFETQEEFQAFLSELYVYLMDQMHVALNQLLFEEAAPPVPVLRMTEEQLCLFAREAEVNKDYELASVYHQKRLDQDQRNIQHWLDYGAFRLLLEETTKAQECFRQALSLDPHHIQSLLLCGVVAVMLQHYAEAEIFFESACCLEPSSIVAWTLSGLFYELQNNNIQAEMAFREAKKLLKAQLAKEGERGEKQISATSVRSPSPGPGNTGQNSTSHGNLVLKTPDLGRSSCKEISSHRLCHLPGFTLCGWDAFVPSRVSASALASEIKSPVLVLGLMEMRFLAAPSPVSGLSQPPCTIFMKAVEFLIKFNAIQFVHMALAHELLSLQGGPSCAYYLALARTCLLKEDFSKCQECLREAVRIDHMNPNVWAQKGHLCYLKRDFGEAKECYERTISFVEDAADMHFVYLRLGSIYLEEKEFGRAKQTYLLACKNSASCLTWLGVGIACYRLEEMVDAEDALTEANILNNTNAEVWGYLTLICLQGGRQREAEQCYKYTLKLGLRNDSLLGEIRAAQQRFGFGNPAF
;
A
#
# COMPACT_ATOMS: atom_id res chain seq x y z
N LYS A 1 35.02 -74.72 3.96
CA LYS A 1 35.83 -73.50 3.65
C LYS A 1 35.01 -72.31 4.09
N THR A 2 35.30 -71.82 5.29
CA THR A 2 34.66 -70.71 6.01
C THR A 2 34.92 -69.38 5.29
N ILE A 3 33.87 -68.74 4.80
CA ILE A 3 33.89 -67.31 4.47
C ILE A 3 33.75 -66.60 5.83
N LYS A 4 34.87 -66.13 6.38
CA LYS A 4 34.85 -65.13 7.44
C LYS A 4 34.27 -63.87 6.80
N GLY A 5 33.03 -63.51 7.15
CA GLY A 5 32.59 -62.14 6.97
C GLY A 5 33.42 -61.28 7.93
N ASP A 6 34.18 -60.32 7.41
CA ASP A 6 34.85 -59.32 8.23
C ASP A 6 33.77 -58.49 8.93
N VAL A 7 33.51 -58.79 10.20
CA VAL A 7 32.72 -57.92 11.07
C VAL A 7 33.62 -56.74 11.43
N SER A 8 33.39 -55.60 10.77
CA SER A 8 34.02 -54.34 11.13
C SER A 8 33.36 -53.79 12.39
N ALA A 9 34.18 -53.49 13.40
CA ALA A 9 33.74 -52.84 14.62
C ALA A 9 33.92 -51.33 14.47
N THR A 10 32.90 -50.55 14.81
CA THR A 10 32.93 -49.08 14.73
C THR A 10 32.78 -48.46 16.12
N LEU A 11 33.26 -47.22 16.26
CA LEU A 11 33.04 -46.37 17.43
C LEU A 11 32.71 -44.95 16.99
N VAL A 12 32.03 -44.19 17.85
CA VAL A 12 31.71 -42.77 17.64
C VAL A 12 32.54 -41.93 18.61
N ARG A 13 33.27 -40.97 18.07
CA ARG A 13 33.96 -39.92 18.83
C ARG A 13 33.17 -38.63 18.76
N VAL A 14 32.97 -37.98 19.92
CA VAL A 14 32.27 -36.70 20.02
C VAL A 14 33.26 -35.60 20.40
N GLU A 15 33.26 -34.52 19.62
CA GLU A 15 34.13 -33.36 19.83
C GLU A 15 33.30 -32.07 19.84
N TYR A 16 33.63 -31.16 20.76
CA TYR A 16 33.05 -29.82 20.82
C TYR A 16 34.13 -28.81 21.15
N ASN A 17 34.15 -27.70 20.42
CA ASN A 17 35.08 -26.59 20.67
C ASN A 17 36.57 -27.00 20.72
N GLY A 18 36.98 -27.96 19.89
CA GLY A 18 38.35 -28.47 19.85
C GLY A 18 38.72 -29.46 20.97
N ALA A 19 37.80 -29.74 21.90
CA ALA A 19 37.96 -30.74 22.95
C ALA A 19 37.22 -32.03 22.61
N ILE A 20 37.85 -33.17 22.89
CA ILE A 20 37.21 -34.49 22.77
C ILE A 20 36.35 -34.70 24.03
N LEU A 21 35.04 -34.82 23.84
CA LEU A 21 34.08 -35.05 24.93
C LEU A 21 34.01 -36.54 25.35
N GLY A 22 34.30 -37.45 24.41
CA GLY A 22 34.42 -38.88 24.70
C GLY A 22 34.27 -39.77 23.47
N ASP A 23 34.60 -41.05 23.66
CA ASP A 23 34.49 -42.12 22.66
C ASP A 23 33.49 -43.18 23.12
N SER A 24 32.64 -43.67 22.22
CA SER A 24 31.71 -44.79 22.50
C SER A 24 32.44 -46.11 22.68
N SER A 25 31.75 -47.11 23.26
CA SER A 25 32.21 -48.50 23.17
C SER A 25 32.28 -48.95 21.70
N LYS A 26 33.17 -49.90 21.42
CA LYS A 26 33.25 -50.56 20.11
C LYS A 26 31.98 -51.40 19.91
N THR A 27 31.29 -51.16 18.81
CA THR A 27 30.04 -51.85 18.47
C THR A 27 30.23 -52.55 17.12
N ASP A 28 29.80 -53.81 17.04
CA ASP A 28 29.79 -54.56 15.79
C ASP A 28 28.64 -54.07 14.89
N VAL A 29 28.93 -53.82 13.61
CA VAL A 29 27.91 -53.40 12.63
C VAL A 29 27.03 -54.60 12.28
N LEU A 30 25.71 -54.44 12.41
CA LEU A 30 24.73 -55.48 12.07
C LEU A 30 24.71 -55.77 10.56
N PRO A 31 24.20 -56.94 10.12
CA PRO A 31 24.16 -57.30 8.70
C PRO A 31 23.32 -56.37 7.81
N ASP A 32 22.43 -55.58 8.41
CA ASP A 32 21.61 -54.55 7.77
C ASP A 32 22.32 -53.19 7.64
N GLY A 33 23.56 -53.09 8.13
CA GLY A 33 24.37 -51.87 8.13
C GLY A 33 24.09 -50.92 9.31
N ALA A 34 23.21 -51.28 10.25
CA ALA A 34 22.92 -50.46 11.43
C ALA A 34 23.87 -50.75 12.59
N ALA A 35 24.18 -49.73 13.39
CA ALA A 35 24.93 -49.87 14.63
C ALA A 35 24.29 -49.00 15.72
N ASN A 36 24.04 -49.58 16.89
CA ASN A 36 23.54 -48.84 18.04
C ASN A 36 24.66 -48.63 19.08
N TYR A 37 25.09 -47.39 19.23
CA TYR A 37 26.20 -47.04 20.12
C TYR A 37 25.79 -46.77 21.57
N ASN A 38 24.51 -46.47 21.84
CA ASN A 38 23.99 -46.12 23.19
C ASN A 38 24.95 -45.25 24.03
N PHE A 39 25.57 -44.26 23.39
CA PHE A 39 26.61 -43.42 24.00
C PHE A 39 26.05 -42.08 24.46
N MET A 40 26.42 -41.65 25.67
CA MET A 40 26.03 -40.37 26.24
C MET A 40 27.29 -39.63 26.71
N THR A 41 27.36 -38.34 26.39
CA THR A 41 28.39 -37.42 26.89
C THR A 41 27.78 -36.06 27.16
N SER A 42 28.43 -35.25 27.99
CA SER A 42 27.95 -33.92 28.38
C SER A 42 29.13 -32.95 28.51
N PHE A 43 28.83 -31.65 28.40
CA PHE A 43 29.77 -30.57 28.66
C PHE A 43 29.04 -29.44 29.38
N GLU A 44 29.76 -28.69 30.19
CA GLU A 44 29.18 -27.54 30.89
C GLU A 44 29.18 -26.29 30.00
N CYS A 45 28.07 -25.57 30.02
CA CYS A 45 27.91 -24.25 29.41
C CYS A 45 27.90 -23.20 30.53
N SER A 46 28.84 -22.26 30.49
CA SER A 46 28.86 -21.13 31.43
C SER A 46 29.30 -19.85 30.71
N PRO A 47 28.78 -18.67 31.13
CA PRO A 47 29.07 -17.40 30.46
C PRO A 47 30.56 -17.01 30.52
N ASP A 48 31.28 -17.38 31.58
CA ASP A 48 32.71 -17.13 31.77
C ASP A 48 33.59 -18.36 31.44
N GLY A 49 32.97 -19.47 31.02
CA GLY A 49 33.66 -20.72 30.71
C GLY A 49 34.10 -20.84 29.25
N PRO A 50 34.76 -21.96 28.90
CA PRO A 50 35.22 -22.21 27.53
C PRO A 50 34.08 -22.38 26.52
N ASN A 51 32.86 -22.67 26.99
CA ASN A 51 31.67 -22.92 26.17
C ASN A 51 30.59 -21.87 26.52
N SER A 52 30.73 -20.68 25.97
CA SER A 52 29.81 -19.57 26.18
C SER A 52 28.55 -19.69 25.30
N LEU A 53 27.53 -18.85 25.54
CA LEU A 53 26.38 -18.74 24.64
C LEU A 53 26.78 -18.34 23.21
N ALA A 54 27.87 -17.58 23.05
CA ALA A 54 28.42 -17.22 21.75
C ALA A 54 29.03 -18.45 21.04
N ASP A 55 29.64 -19.37 21.78
CA ASP A 55 30.16 -20.63 21.25
C ASP A 55 29.03 -21.57 20.83
N ILE A 56 27.95 -21.67 21.63
CA ILE A 56 26.76 -22.47 21.27
C ILE A 56 26.10 -21.96 19.99
N ALA A 57 26.07 -20.64 19.78
CA ALA A 57 25.51 -20.06 18.56
C ALA A 57 26.37 -20.36 17.31
N GLN A 58 27.70 -20.43 17.45
CA GLN A 58 28.63 -20.45 16.31
C GLN A 58 29.26 -21.81 16.00
N LYS A 59 29.38 -22.69 17.00
CA LYS A 59 30.16 -23.93 16.89
C LYS A 59 29.22 -25.13 17.02
N PRO A 60 29.21 -26.03 16.04
CA PRO A 60 28.46 -27.27 16.13
C PRO A 60 29.22 -28.35 16.92
N VAL A 61 28.51 -29.42 17.29
CA VAL A 61 29.11 -30.66 17.81
C VAL A 61 29.53 -31.54 16.64
N LEU A 62 30.76 -32.05 16.67
CA LEU A 62 31.31 -32.94 15.65
C LEU A 62 31.24 -34.39 16.13
N LEU A 63 30.71 -35.27 15.27
CA LEU A 63 30.56 -36.70 15.53
C LEU A 63 31.35 -37.47 14.46
N THR A 64 32.42 -38.14 14.86
CA THR A 64 33.28 -38.88 13.93
C THR A 64 33.10 -40.38 14.14
N VAL A 65 32.63 -41.09 13.11
CA VAL A 65 32.53 -42.55 13.10
C VAL A 65 33.87 -43.13 12.66
N ILE A 66 34.45 -43.98 13.49
CA ILE A 66 35.80 -44.53 13.32
C ILE A 66 35.69 -46.06 13.24
N GLU A 67 36.25 -46.65 12.18
CA GLU A 67 36.42 -48.09 12.05
C GLU A 67 37.66 -48.56 12.81
N VAL A 68 37.52 -49.66 13.54
CA VAL A 68 38.60 -50.31 14.27
C VAL A 68 38.98 -51.60 13.53
N LEU A 69 40.12 -51.59 12.86
CA LEU A 69 40.62 -52.77 12.15
C LEU A 69 41.14 -53.83 13.12
N GLN A 70 40.80 -55.10 12.85
CA GLN A 70 41.21 -56.22 13.70
C GLN A 70 42.74 -56.42 13.69
N LYS A 71 43.27 -56.81 14.85
CA LYS A 71 44.69 -56.80 15.19
C LYS A 71 45.41 -58.04 14.66
N GLU A 72 46.42 -57.89 13.82
CA GLU A 72 47.46 -58.92 13.63
C GLU A 72 48.53 -58.79 14.74
N LYS A 73 49.03 -59.92 15.24
CA LYS A 73 49.80 -60.01 16.50
C LYS A 73 50.99 -59.01 16.54
N LYS A 74 50.97 -58.11 17.54
CA LYS A 74 52.02 -57.15 18.01
C LYS A 74 52.09 -55.73 17.40
N GLN A 75 51.05 -55.19 16.77
CA GLN A 75 50.96 -53.73 16.47
C GLN A 75 49.86 -52.98 17.25
N LYS A 76 49.97 -51.64 17.36
CA LYS A 76 48.92 -50.75 17.89
C LYS A 76 47.68 -50.86 16.99
N GLU A 77 46.48 -50.81 17.56
CA GLU A 77 45.22 -50.83 16.81
C GLU A 77 45.21 -49.71 15.77
N LYS A 78 44.88 -50.05 14.51
CA LYS A 78 44.79 -49.08 13.42
C LYS A 78 43.33 -48.66 13.29
N THR A 79 43.06 -47.40 13.58
CA THR A 79 41.73 -46.79 13.46
C THR A 79 41.65 -45.95 12.20
N VAL A 80 40.55 -46.05 11.46
CA VAL A 80 40.31 -45.28 10.24
C VAL A 80 39.02 -44.48 10.40
N PRO A 81 39.02 -43.14 10.25
CA PRO A 81 37.79 -42.37 10.26
C PRO A 81 36.97 -42.68 8.99
N LEU A 82 35.75 -43.18 9.16
CA LEU A 82 34.84 -43.51 8.06
C LEU A 82 34.03 -42.30 7.60
N GLY A 83 33.53 -41.53 8.56
CA GLY A 83 32.68 -40.39 8.28
C GLY A 83 32.53 -39.44 9.46
N GLN A 84 32.09 -38.22 9.15
CA GLN A 84 31.84 -37.18 10.13
C GLN A 84 30.43 -36.60 9.93
N ALA A 85 29.73 -36.41 11.02
CA ALA A 85 28.42 -35.76 11.10
C ALA A 85 28.50 -34.55 12.03
N VAL A 86 27.58 -33.60 11.86
CA VAL A 86 27.60 -32.31 12.54
C VAL A 86 26.22 -32.01 13.11
N VAL A 87 26.16 -31.65 14.38
CA VAL A 87 24.91 -31.30 15.09
C VAL A 87 24.93 -29.82 15.44
N ASP A 88 23.91 -29.11 14.98
CA ASP A 88 23.69 -27.70 15.27
C ASP A 88 22.96 -27.55 16.62
N LEU A 89 23.53 -26.74 17.52
CA LEU A 89 22.99 -26.51 18.87
C LEU A 89 22.01 -25.32 18.92
N LEU A 90 21.74 -24.67 17.79
CA LEU A 90 20.83 -23.53 17.71
C LEU A 90 19.45 -23.74 18.35
N PRO A 91 18.79 -24.92 18.24
CA PRO A 91 17.48 -25.14 18.85
C PRO A 91 17.45 -24.90 20.37
N LEU A 92 18.57 -25.10 21.08
CA LEU A 92 18.68 -24.82 22.51
C LEU A 92 18.56 -23.32 22.81
N LEU A 93 19.14 -22.47 21.96
CA LEU A 93 19.03 -21.00 22.07
C LEU A 93 17.66 -20.47 21.62
N GLN A 94 16.87 -21.29 20.91
CA GLN A 94 15.47 -20.98 20.58
C GLN A 94 14.50 -21.39 21.71
N GLY A 95 15.01 -21.91 22.82
CA GLY A 95 14.23 -22.28 24.01
C GLY A 95 13.84 -23.76 24.09
N GLN A 96 14.31 -24.61 23.18
CA GLN A 96 14.08 -26.06 23.30
C GLN A 96 15.02 -26.66 24.35
N CYS A 97 14.48 -27.49 25.26
CA CYS A 97 15.30 -28.21 26.26
C CYS A 97 15.73 -29.60 25.77
N SER A 98 15.06 -30.16 24.77
CA SER A 98 15.43 -31.45 24.18
C SER A 98 14.94 -31.55 22.75
N PHE A 99 15.79 -32.02 21.85
CA PHE A 99 15.44 -32.28 20.45
C PHE A 99 16.17 -33.52 19.91
N LYS A 100 15.52 -34.20 18.96
CA LYS A 100 16.03 -35.39 18.27
C LYS A 100 16.27 -35.05 16.81
N VAL A 101 17.45 -35.35 16.28
CA VAL A 101 17.85 -35.02 14.91
C VAL A 101 18.54 -36.20 14.25
N SER A 102 18.20 -36.46 12.99
CA SER A 102 18.93 -37.41 12.12
C SER A 102 19.90 -36.62 11.24
N VAL A 103 21.20 -36.72 11.52
CA VAL A 103 22.25 -35.98 10.80
C VAL A 103 22.93 -36.83 9.74
N PRO A 104 23.19 -36.30 8.53
CA PRO A 104 23.88 -37.05 7.49
C PRO A 104 25.34 -37.33 7.85
N LEU A 105 25.82 -38.53 7.54
CA LEU A 105 27.20 -38.94 7.73
C LEU A 105 28.00 -38.76 6.44
N TYR A 106 28.92 -37.81 6.44
CA TYR A 106 29.78 -37.50 5.29
C TYR A 106 31.07 -38.30 5.34
N ALA A 107 31.46 -38.92 4.23
CA ALA A 107 32.68 -39.72 4.18
C ALA A 107 33.94 -38.86 4.37
N VAL A 108 34.90 -39.38 5.15
CA VAL A 108 36.23 -38.76 5.28
C VAL A 108 37.13 -39.32 4.17
N PRO A 109 37.74 -38.48 3.31
CA PRO A 109 38.60 -38.96 2.23
C PRO A 109 39.89 -39.59 2.79
N PRO A 110 40.37 -40.71 2.20
CA PRO A 110 41.57 -41.41 2.68
C PRO A 110 42.89 -40.67 2.34
N SER A 111 42.82 -39.66 1.46
CA SER A 111 43.93 -38.83 0.99
C SER A 111 43.44 -37.38 0.72
N PRO A 112 44.21 -36.32 1.04
CA PRO A 112 43.84 -34.94 0.75
C PRO A 112 43.70 -34.59 -0.74
N LEU A 113 44.13 -35.49 -1.64
CA LEU A 113 44.21 -35.27 -3.09
C LEU A 113 43.10 -35.99 -3.89
N GLU A 114 42.22 -36.77 -3.25
CA GLU A 114 41.10 -37.46 -3.91
C GLU A 114 39.77 -36.72 -3.70
N SER A 115 39.17 -36.21 -4.78
CA SER A 115 37.81 -35.64 -4.77
C SER A 115 36.77 -36.76 -4.87
N LEU A 116 36.11 -37.10 -3.75
CA LEU A 116 34.95 -37.99 -3.75
C LEU A 116 33.64 -37.18 -3.86
N HIS A 117 32.60 -37.80 -4.44
CA HIS A 117 31.23 -37.25 -4.48
C HIS A 117 30.76 -36.82 -3.09
N LEU A 118 30.20 -35.61 -2.98
CA LEU A 118 29.67 -34.98 -1.76
C LEU A 118 28.39 -35.64 -1.20
N GLU A 119 28.10 -36.89 -1.55
CA GLU A 119 26.87 -37.58 -1.17
C GLU A 119 27.04 -38.28 0.19
N ALA A 120 26.07 -38.05 1.08
CA ALA A 120 26.02 -38.70 2.39
C ALA A 120 25.81 -40.21 2.23
N LYS A 121 26.63 -41.02 2.91
CA LYS A 121 26.60 -42.49 2.78
C LYS A 121 25.68 -43.17 3.81
N GLY A 122 25.12 -42.41 4.75
CA GLY A 122 24.25 -42.87 5.84
C GLY A 122 23.83 -41.71 6.75
N GLY A 123 23.18 -42.01 7.88
CA GLY A 123 22.75 -41.01 8.86
C GLY A 123 22.97 -41.48 10.29
N LEU A 124 23.16 -40.54 11.21
CA LEU A 124 23.28 -40.79 12.64
C LEU A 124 22.11 -40.11 13.36
N GLU A 125 21.40 -40.85 14.19
CA GLU A 125 20.33 -40.30 15.01
C GLU A 125 20.90 -39.85 16.37
N VAL A 126 20.71 -38.58 16.69
CA VAL A 126 21.30 -37.92 17.87
C VAL A 126 20.20 -37.22 18.64
N THR A 127 20.21 -37.37 19.97
CA THR A 127 19.33 -36.63 20.88
C THR A 127 20.20 -35.70 21.70
N VAL A 128 19.84 -34.41 21.72
CA VAL A 128 20.50 -33.38 22.53
C VAL A 128 19.48 -32.88 23.54
N CYS A 129 19.87 -32.81 24.81
CA CYS A 129 19.02 -32.34 25.89
C CYS A 129 19.80 -31.52 26.92
N THR A 130 19.10 -30.61 27.61
CA THR A 130 19.57 -29.81 28.74
C THR A 130 18.56 -29.94 29.88
N GLU A 131 19.03 -29.87 31.13
CA GLU A 131 18.14 -29.99 32.29
C GLU A 131 17.22 -28.77 32.45
N GLU A 132 17.76 -27.59 32.16
CA GLU A 132 17.05 -26.30 32.17
C GLU A 132 17.24 -25.57 30.82
N PRO A 133 16.33 -24.66 30.44
CA PRO A 133 16.52 -23.83 29.26
C PRO A 133 17.73 -22.92 29.41
N LEU A 134 18.58 -22.84 28.37
CA LEU A 134 19.80 -22.02 28.38
C LEU A 134 19.54 -20.52 28.55
N LEU A 135 18.33 -20.07 28.21
CA LEU A 135 17.90 -18.68 28.30
C LEU A 135 16.60 -18.60 29.12
N SER A 136 16.52 -17.59 30.00
CA SER A 136 15.29 -17.29 30.74
C SER A 136 14.15 -16.83 29.81
N ALA A 137 12.90 -16.90 30.26
CA ALA A 137 11.75 -16.47 29.48
C ALA A 137 11.84 -15.00 29.02
N THR A 138 12.43 -14.11 29.83
CA THR A 138 12.63 -12.69 29.50
C THR A 138 13.74 -12.49 28.48
N GLN A 139 14.82 -13.27 28.57
CA GLN A 139 15.89 -13.30 27.58
C GLN A 139 15.39 -13.85 26.24
N LEU A 140 14.59 -14.90 26.26
CA LEU A 140 13.95 -15.42 25.05
C LEU A 140 12.97 -14.41 24.45
N SER A 141 12.14 -13.73 25.25
CA SER A 141 11.14 -12.80 24.73
C SER A 141 11.76 -11.52 24.15
N ASN A 142 12.73 -10.93 24.85
CA ASN A 142 13.27 -9.60 24.56
C ASN A 142 14.68 -9.62 23.94
N GLY A 143 15.36 -10.76 23.95
CA GLY A 143 16.60 -10.98 23.22
C GLY A 143 16.35 -11.31 21.75
N ASN A 144 17.42 -11.37 20.97
CA ASN A 144 17.36 -11.66 19.55
C ASN A 144 18.53 -12.56 19.12
N LEU A 145 18.35 -13.26 18.01
CA LEU A 145 19.41 -14.04 17.39
C LEU A 145 19.79 -13.36 16.07
N LEU A 146 21.03 -12.87 16.01
CA LEU A 146 21.59 -12.20 14.85
C LEU A 146 22.46 -13.19 14.08
N SER A 147 22.15 -13.38 12.80
CA SER A 147 22.88 -14.21 11.85
C SER A 147 23.42 -13.32 10.73
N ILE A 148 24.72 -13.40 10.48
CA ILE A 148 25.39 -12.64 9.42
C ILE A 148 26.02 -13.62 8.45
N THR A 149 25.61 -13.55 7.19
CA THR A 149 26.17 -14.33 6.10
C THR A 149 27.06 -13.44 5.25
N LEU A 150 28.33 -13.78 5.15
CA LEU A 150 29.23 -13.17 4.18
C LEU A 150 29.35 -14.11 2.97
N GLU A 151 28.82 -13.68 1.82
CA GLU A 151 28.80 -14.50 0.61
C GLU A 151 30.16 -14.40 -0.12
N ALA A 152 30.42 -13.26 -0.75
CA ALA A 152 31.58 -13.05 -1.59
C ALA A 152 31.95 -11.57 -1.77
N ALA A 153 33.22 -11.31 -2.10
CA ALA A 153 33.73 -10.05 -2.64
C ALA A 153 33.94 -10.21 -4.15
N TYR A 154 33.25 -9.40 -4.95
CA TYR A 154 33.32 -9.42 -6.41
C TYR A 154 34.22 -8.29 -6.93
N SER A 155 34.71 -8.44 -8.17
CA SER A 155 35.57 -7.46 -8.84
C SER A 155 36.77 -7.06 -7.97
N VAL A 156 37.53 -8.05 -7.50
CA VAL A 156 38.66 -7.82 -6.58
C VAL A 156 39.91 -7.31 -7.34
N PRO A 157 40.83 -6.57 -6.69
CA PRO A 157 41.99 -5.98 -7.35
C PRO A 157 42.86 -6.99 -8.10
N GLU A 158 43.40 -6.62 -9.27
CA GLU A 158 44.15 -7.55 -10.14
C GLU A 158 45.38 -8.17 -9.49
N VAL A 159 45.99 -7.44 -8.54
CA VAL A 159 47.14 -7.87 -7.71
C VAL A 159 46.84 -9.14 -6.91
N PHE A 160 45.57 -9.51 -6.77
CA PHE A 160 45.18 -10.76 -6.13
C PHE A 160 45.33 -11.89 -7.15
N ALA A 161 46.47 -12.59 -7.05
CA ALA A 161 46.81 -13.76 -7.84
C ALA A 161 47.03 -14.97 -6.92
N PRO A 162 46.70 -16.20 -7.38
CA PRO A 162 46.98 -17.43 -6.64
C PRO A 162 48.48 -17.78 -6.62
N SER A 163 49.30 -17.15 -7.47
CA SER A 163 50.75 -17.32 -7.52
C SER A 163 51.43 -16.42 -6.49
N GLY A 164 51.70 -16.95 -5.29
CA GLY A 164 52.35 -16.24 -4.18
C GLY A 164 52.33 -17.03 -2.87
N PRO A 165 52.86 -16.49 -1.76
CA PRO A 165 52.70 -17.09 -0.44
C PRO A 165 51.21 -17.22 -0.09
N LEU A 166 50.84 -18.25 0.70
CA LEU A 166 49.44 -18.46 1.11
C LEU A 166 48.90 -17.19 1.77
N HIS A 167 47.90 -16.59 1.14
CA HIS A 167 47.24 -15.37 1.63
C HIS A 167 45.91 -15.74 2.29
N ASN A 168 45.64 -15.12 3.43
CA ASN A 168 44.34 -15.23 4.10
C ASN A 168 43.53 -13.95 3.87
N TYR A 169 42.40 -14.09 3.18
CA TYR A 169 41.44 -13.01 3.00
C TYR A 169 40.44 -13.02 4.16
N MET A 170 40.41 -11.92 4.90
CA MET A 170 39.60 -11.78 6.10
C MET A 170 38.65 -10.61 6.00
N ALA A 171 37.49 -10.76 6.64
CA ALA A 171 36.54 -9.68 6.85
C ALA A 171 36.08 -9.68 8.31
N CYS A 172 35.79 -8.52 8.87
CA CYS A 172 35.25 -8.43 10.21
C CYS A 172 34.26 -7.28 10.38
N LEU A 173 33.41 -7.41 11.40
CA LEU A 173 32.49 -6.37 11.85
C LEU A 173 32.25 -6.54 13.35
N GLU A 174 31.96 -5.45 14.05
CA GLU A 174 31.65 -5.47 15.48
C GLU A 174 30.16 -5.57 15.72
N VAL A 175 29.74 -6.35 16.70
CA VAL A 175 28.34 -6.43 17.14
C VAL A 175 28.25 -6.02 18.61
N PRO A 176 27.25 -5.21 19.02
CA PRO A 176 27.07 -4.87 20.42
C PRO A 176 26.82 -6.13 21.27
N ALA A 177 27.51 -6.25 22.40
CA ALA A 177 27.25 -7.28 23.41
C ALA A 177 26.89 -6.62 24.77
N ALA A 178 26.40 -7.43 25.70
CA ALA A 178 26.05 -6.98 27.06
C ALA A 178 27.22 -6.25 27.74
N GLY A 179 26.96 -5.08 28.34
CA GLY A 179 27.92 -4.36 29.20
C GLY A 179 28.92 -3.46 28.46
N GLU A 180 28.51 -2.81 27.37
CA GLU A 180 29.31 -1.87 26.55
C GLU A 180 30.55 -2.47 25.87
N LYS A 181 30.72 -3.80 25.91
CA LYS A 181 31.77 -4.49 25.16
C LYS A 181 31.26 -4.80 23.76
N GLU A 182 32.05 -4.44 22.75
CA GLU A 182 31.79 -4.83 21.36
C GLU A 182 32.44 -6.18 21.08
N PHE A 183 31.71 -7.06 20.37
CA PHE A 183 32.18 -8.40 20.03
C PHE A 183 32.53 -8.46 18.54
N PRO A 184 33.80 -8.71 18.16
CA PRO A 184 34.21 -8.78 16.76
C PRO A 184 33.81 -10.12 16.13
N LEU A 185 32.99 -10.07 15.08
CA LEU A 185 32.69 -11.21 14.21
C LEU A 185 33.71 -11.26 13.07
N LEU A 186 34.49 -12.33 13.05
CA LEU A 186 35.61 -12.51 12.12
C LEU A 186 35.33 -13.65 11.12
N PHE A 187 35.43 -13.32 9.83
CA PHE A 187 35.36 -14.23 8.70
C PHE A 187 36.78 -14.47 8.19
N LYS A 188 37.22 -15.73 8.20
CA LYS A 188 38.59 -16.14 7.81
C LYS A 188 38.54 -17.05 6.58
N ASN A 189 39.68 -17.21 5.93
CA ASN A 189 39.93 -18.22 4.89
C ASN A 189 39.05 -18.04 3.64
N GLY A 190 38.89 -16.80 3.16
CA GLY A 190 38.22 -16.55 1.89
C GLY A 190 38.95 -17.22 0.72
N ILE A 191 38.20 -17.89 -0.17
CA ILE A 191 38.76 -18.63 -1.30
C ILE A 191 38.75 -17.74 -2.54
N LEU A 192 39.93 -17.45 -3.10
CA LEU A 192 40.04 -16.72 -4.37
C LEU A 192 39.65 -17.65 -5.54
N LYS A 193 38.53 -17.36 -6.19
CA LYS A 193 38.11 -17.99 -7.44
C LYS A 193 38.51 -17.10 -8.62
N LEU A 194 39.15 -17.71 -9.62
CA LEU A 194 39.47 -17.06 -10.90
C LEU A 194 38.21 -16.95 -11.78
N ALA A 195 38.31 -16.16 -12.85
CA ALA A 195 37.22 -15.98 -13.83
C ALA A 195 36.67 -17.34 -14.30
N GLY A 196 35.34 -17.51 -14.21
CA GLY A 196 34.68 -18.80 -14.46
C GLY A 196 33.16 -18.71 -14.35
N GLU A 197 32.47 -19.85 -14.45
CA GLU A 197 31.01 -19.93 -14.47
C GLU A 197 30.34 -19.42 -13.18
N LYS A 198 29.09 -18.96 -13.33
CA LYS A 198 28.25 -18.47 -12.24
C LYS A 198 28.07 -19.54 -11.18
N GLU A 199 27.99 -19.12 -9.91
CA GLU A 199 27.71 -20.09 -8.85
C GLU A 199 26.27 -20.59 -8.94
N PRO A 200 26.04 -21.90 -8.81
CA PRO A 200 24.69 -22.42 -8.78
C PRO A 200 23.98 -21.94 -7.52
N PHE A 201 22.72 -21.55 -7.67
CA PHE A 201 21.79 -21.31 -6.57
C PHE A 201 20.72 -22.41 -6.57
N PRO A 202 20.27 -22.89 -5.39
CA PRO A 202 20.77 -22.55 -4.05
C PRO A 202 22.11 -23.25 -3.73
N ARG A 203 22.95 -22.61 -2.90
CA ARG A 203 24.20 -23.21 -2.39
C ARG A 203 24.26 -23.18 -0.86
N PRO A 204 24.87 -24.17 -0.19
CA PRO A 204 24.86 -24.25 1.27
C PRO A 204 25.75 -23.19 1.92
N LYS A 205 25.30 -22.65 3.07
CA LYS A 205 26.14 -21.83 3.95
C LYS A 205 27.10 -22.70 4.74
N LYS A 206 28.26 -22.16 5.12
CA LYS A 206 29.36 -22.91 5.75
C LYS A 206 29.66 -22.45 7.16
N TRP A 207 30.09 -23.41 7.99
CA TRP A 207 30.67 -23.15 9.31
C TRP A 207 32.04 -22.48 9.21
N SER A 208 32.40 -21.73 10.24
CA SER A 208 33.70 -21.07 10.38
C SER A 208 34.71 -21.93 11.17
N LEU A 209 34.84 -23.20 10.79
CA LEU A 209 35.69 -24.19 11.49
C LEU A 209 36.92 -24.57 10.65
N ALA A 210 38.08 -24.67 11.30
CA ALA A 210 39.35 -25.04 10.65
C ALA A 210 39.63 -26.57 10.65
N ASN A 211 38.98 -27.34 11.53
CA ASN A 211 39.38 -28.72 11.86
C ASN A 211 38.38 -29.81 11.40
N ILE A 212 37.58 -29.55 10.37
CA ILE A 212 36.62 -30.55 9.86
C ILE A 212 37.33 -31.53 8.92
N MET A 213 37.11 -32.84 9.15
CA MET A 213 37.76 -33.93 8.41
C MET A 213 37.03 -34.29 7.12
N ALA A 214 35.70 -34.14 7.07
CA ALA A 214 34.89 -34.39 5.88
C ALA A 214 34.43 -33.06 5.23
N PRO A 215 34.76 -32.78 3.96
CA PRO A 215 34.35 -31.52 3.31
C PRO A 215 32.84 -31.27 3.29
N GLY A 216 32.01 -32.33 3.22
CA GLY A 216 30.54 -32.20 3.27
C GLY A 216 30.00 -31.73 4.62
N ALA A 217 30.74 -31.97 5.72
CA ALA A 217 30.40 -31.55 7.08
C ALA A 217 30.64 -30.05 7.35
N LEU A 218 31.28 -29.34 6.42
CA LEU A 218 31.45 -27.87 6.51
C LEU A 218 30.13 -27.12 6.30
N ASN A 219 29.14 -27.75 5.67
CA ASN A 219 27.87 -27.12 5.36
C ASN A 219 26.95 -27.08 6.58
N ILE A 220 26.27 -25.96 6.78
CA ILE A 220 25.25 -25.78 7.81
C ILE A 220 23.97 -26.48 7.34
N PRO A 221 23.43 -27.44 8.12
CA PRO A 221 22.20 -28.13 7.75
C PRO A 221 21.03 -27.17 7.54
N ASN A 222 20.25 -27.37 6.48
CA ASN A 222 19.06 -26.58 6.13
C ASN A 222 19.28 -25.06 5.99
N SER A 223 20.53 -24.60 5.80
CA SER A 223 20.85 -23.19 5.60
C SER A 223 21.51 -22.97 4.24
N PHE A 224 20.84 -22.19 3.39
CA PHE A 224 21.23 -21.98 2.01
C PHE A 224 21.26 -20.50 1.66
N ILE A 225 22.17 -20.15 0.76
CA ILE A 225 22.17 -18.89 0.05
C ILE A 225 21.22 -19.07 -1.13
N VAL A 226 20.12 -18.32 -1.13
CA VAL A 226 19.12 -18.31 -2.18
C VAL A 226 19.34 -17.05 -3.02
N GLY A 227 19.42 -17.20 -4.34
CA GLY A 227 19.53 -16.06 -5.24
C GLY A 227 18.24 -15.24 -5.24
N GLY A 228 18.33 -13.98 -5.66
CA GLY A 228 17.19 -13.09 -5.82
C GLY A 228 17.49 -11.98 -6.83
N PRO A 229 16.47 -11.23 -7.29
CA PRO A 229 16.69 -10.06 -8.12
C PRO A 229 17.48 -9.01 -7.34
N TYR A 230 18.59 -8.52 -7.91
CA TYR A 230 19.46 -7.53 -7.26
C TYR A 230 18.76 -6.17 -7.03
N GLU A 231 17.64 -5.89 -7.70
CA GLU A 231 16.88 -4.64 -7.54
C GLU A 231 16.14 -4.56 -6.20
N ASP A 232 15.90 -5.70 -5.55
CA ASP A 232 15.25 -5.82 -4.24
C ASP A 232 16.27 -5.82 -3.08
N GLU A 233 17.56 -5.70 -3.38
CA GLU A 233 18.64 -5.68 -2.37
C GLU A 233 18.79 -4.30 -1.70
N ASP A 234 19.16 -4.29 -0.41
CA ASP A 234 19.36 -3.09 0.42
C ASP A 234 20.71 -2.39 0.19
N GLY A 235 21.51 -2.89 -0.76
CA GLY A 235 22.86 -2.39 -1.06
C GLY A 235 22.88 -1.19 -2.02
N GLU A 236 24.06 -0.59 -2.21
CA GLU A 236 24.25 0.58 -3.08
C GLU A 236 24.12 0.24 -4.58
N LEU A 237 24.38 -1.02 -4.96
CA LEU A 237 24.41 -1.50 -6.35
C LEU A 237 23.09 -2.18 -6.77
N ASN A 238 21.96 -1.54 -6.48
CA ASN A 238 20.62 -2.06 -6.77
C ASN A 238 19.90 -1.31 -7.91
N LYS A 239 20.57 -0.35 -8.58
CA LYS A 239 19.97 0.43 -9.67
C LYS A 239 20.05 -0.34 -10.99
N ARG A 240 19.20 0.04 -11.96
CA ARG A 240 19.23 -0.54 -13.32
C ARG A 240 20.57 -0.34 -14.01
N GLU A 241 21.22 0.79 -13.75
CA GLU A 241 22.56 1.12 -14.27
C GLU A 241 23.64 0.15 -13.78
N ASP A 242 23.49 -0.39 -12.57
CA ASP A 242 24.45 -1.33 -11.97
C ASP A 242 24.27 -2.77 -12.47
N ARG A 243 23.19 -3.06 -13.20
CA ARG A 243 22.82 -4.42 -13.65
C ARG A 243 23.92 -5.07 -14.48
N GLU A 244 24.38 -4.38 -15.51
CA GLU A 244 25.39 -4.91 -16.43
C GLU A 244 26.71 -5.15 -15.70
N PHE A 245 27.10 -4.19 -14.85
CA PHE A 245 28.28 -4.31 -14.00
C PHE A 245 28.20 -5.52 -13.05
N ARG A 246 27.06 -5.72 -12.37
CA ARG A 246 26.82 -6.87 -11.48
C ARG A 246 26.90 -8.20 -12.22
N ILE A 247 26.31 -8.28 -13.42
CA ILE A 247 26.37 -9.49 -14.25
C ILE A 247 27.79 -9.76 -14.73
N GLN A 248 28.53 -8.73 -15.13
CA GLN A 248 29.92 -8.86 -15.55
C GLN A 248 30.80 -9.32 -14.39
N ALA A 249 30.61 -8.74 -13.19
CA ALA A 249 31.38 -9.04 -12.00
C ALA A 249 31.30 -10.52 -11.58
N GLU A 250 30.17 -11.20 -11.83
CA GLU A 250 30.02 -12.64 -11.57
C GLU A 250 31.01 -13.50 -12.37
N SER A 251 31.42 -13.06 -13.56
CA SER A 251 32.36 -13.76 -14.44
C SER A 251 33.82 -13.39 -14.18
N THR A 252 34.08 -12.45 -13.26
CA THR A 252 35.44 -11.97 -12.92
C THR A 252 36.01 -12.67 -11.68
N LYS A 253 37.26 -12.33 -11.30
CA LYS A 253 37.89 -12.82 -10.08
C LYS A 253 37.07 -12.39 -8.85
N ARG A 254 36.89 -13.30 -7.91
CA ARG A 254 36.12 -13.06 -6.67
C ARG A 254 36.70 -13.82 -5.49
N ILE A 255 36.48 -13.33 -4.28
CA ILE A 255 36.76 -14.04 -3.04
C ILE A 255 35.44 -14.56 -2.48
N VAL A 256 35.36 -15.85 -2.21
CA VAL A 256 34.13 -16.50 -1.71
C VAL A 256 34.35 -17.03 -0.31
N TRP A 257 33.45 -16.68 0.61
CA TRP A 257 33.41 -17.24 1.96
C TRP A 257 32.23 -18.21 2.09
N ASP A 258 31.03 -17.79 1.66
CA ASP A 258 29.75 -18.47 1.93
C ASP A 258 29.56 -18.83 3.42
N MET A 259 30.07 -18.00 4.32
CA MET A 259 30.12 -18.30 5.77
C MET A 259 28.99 -17.60 6.50
N GLU A 260 28.34 -18.32 7.42
CA GLU A 260 27.37 -17.74 8.36
C GLU A 260 27.98 -17.69 9.77
N LYS A 261 27.84 -16.54 10.42
CA LYS A 261 28.18 -16.30 11.82
C LYS A 261 26.92 -15.93 12.59
N ARG A 262 26.69 -16.58 13.71
CA ARG A 262 25.50 -16.35 14.56
C ARG A 262 25.93 -15.79 15.91
N CYS A 263 25.11 -14.93 16.48
CA CYS A 263 25.32 -14.41 17.82
C CYS A 263 23.97 -14.15 18.48
N TYR A 264 23.89 -14.53 19.76
CA TYR A 264 22.76 -14.14 20.59
C TYR A 264 22.99 -12.72 21.10
N VAL A 265 21.99 -11.86 20.93
CA VAL A 265 21.98 -10.47 21.36
C VAL A 265 21.03 -10.38 22.55
N ASP A 266 21.57 -10.06 23.72
CA ASP A 266 20.79 -9.95 24.94
C ASP A 266 19.86 -8.71 24.91
N PRO A 267 18.82 -8.66 25.76
CA PRO A 267 17.86 -7.55 25.75
C PRO A 267 18.50 -6.15 25.86
N ALA A 268 19.58 -6.00 26.63
CA ALA A 268 20.25 -4.69 26.75
C ALA A 268 21.03 -4.36 25.47
N ALA A 269 21.73 -5.32 24.86
CA ALA A 269 22.39 -5.12 23.58
C ALA A 269 21.42 -4.88 22.42
N VAL A 270 20.20 -5.42 22.44
CA VAL A 270 19.17 -5.10 21.43
C VAL A 270 18.82 -3.61 21.45
N VAL A 271 18.65 -3.03 22.65
CA VAL A 271 18.40 -1.58 22.81
C VAL A 271 19.61 -0.75 22.38
N THR A 272 20.83 -1.19 22.70
CA THR A 272 22.06 -0.53 22.25
C THR A 272 22.21 -0.58 20.73
N LEU A 273 21.89 -1.72 20.11
CA LEU A 273 21.89 -1.90 18.66
C LEU A 273 20.90 -0.95 17.99
N GLN A 274 19.66 -0.85 18.50
CA GLN A 274 18.67 0.11 17.99
C GLN A 274 19.18 1.56 18.08
N LYS A 275 19.71 1.96 19.24
CA LYS A 275 20.25 3.31 19.45
C LYS A 275 21.43 3.62 18.51
N ARG A 276 22.34 2.66 18.31
CA ARG A 276 23.51 2.86 17.45
C ARG A 276 23.11 2.95 15.97
N ILE A 277 22.17 2.12 15.52
CA ILE A 277 21.63 2.22 14.15
C ILE A 277 20.98 3.60 13.94
N ALA A 278 20.18 4.08 14.89
CA ALA A 278 19.53 5.39 14.80
C ALA A 278 20.54 6.56 14.78
N GLN A 279 21.72 6.41 15.39
CA GLN A 279 22.76 7.45 15.44
C GLN A 279 23.69 7.46 14.22
N CYS A 280 24.09 6.28 13.73
CA CYS A 280 25.18 6.15 12.76
C CYS A 280 24.74 5.70 11.37
N GLN A 281 23.54 5.11 11.23
CA GLN A 281 22.95 4.50 10.01
C GLN A 281 23.79 3.38 9.38
N TYR A 282 25.08 3.62 9.17
CA TYR A 282 26.05 2.74 8.56
C TYR A 282 26.86 1.96 9.58
N TRP A 283 27.11 0.70 9.24
CA TRP A 283 27.96 -0.20 9.99
C TRP A 283 29.23 -0.53 9.19
N PRO A 284 30.44 -0.41 9.77
CA PRO A 284 31.67 -0.70 9.06
C PRO A 284 31.90 -2.20 8.99
N VAL A 285 32.16 -2.71 7.79
CA VAL A 285 32.65 -4.07 7.55
C VAL A 285 34.04 -3.95 6.94
N GLU A 286 35.07 -4.25 7.74
CA GLU A 286 36.46 -4.16 7.31
C GLU A 286 36.85 -5.43 6.55
N VAL A 287 37.67 -5.28 5.51
CA VAL A 287 38.25 -6.39 4.74
C VAL A 287 39.74 -6.18 4.64
N CYS A 288 40.53 -7.24 4.79
CA CYS A 288 41.97 -7.16 4.59
C CYS A 288 42.57 -8.45 4.04
N ARG A 289 43.80 -8.34 3.55
CA ARG A 289 44.66 -9.46 3.17
C ARG A 289 45.82 -9.57 4.16
N MET A 290 45.98 -10.74 4.77
CA MET A 290 47.13 -11.05 5.62
C MET A 290 47.98 -12.17 5.01
N THR A 291 49.30 -12.12 5.23
CA THR A 291 50.24 -13.18 4.85
C THR A 291 50.23 -14.29 5.90
N VAL A 292 50.23 -15.55 5.44
CA VAL A 292 50.37 -16.72 6.34
C VAL A 292 51.86 -17.09 6.40
N ALA A 293 52.45 -17.05 7.60
CA ALA A 293 53.84 -17.46 7.79
C ALA A 293 54.00 -18.98 7.61
N PRO A 294 55.02 -19.48 6.88
CA PRO A 294 55.29 -20.91 6.77
C PRO A 294 55.86 -21.45 8.10
N ALA A 295 55.38 -22.61 8.55
CA ALA A 295 55.91 -23.28 9.73
C ALA A 295 57.36 -23.77 9.47
N SER A 296 58.36 -23.00 9.91
CA SER A 296 59.76 -23.41 9.80
C SER A 296 60.13 -24.41 10.90
N LYS A 297 60.61 -25.59 10.48
CA LYS A 297 61.26 -26.55 11.38
C LYS A 297 62.67 -26.03 11.71
N GLY A 298 62.85 -25.68 12.99
CA GLY A 298 64.08 -25.44 13.75
C GLY A 298 65.42 -25.22 13.03
N LYS A 299 66.05 -24.07 13.30
CA LYS A 299 67.40 -23.96 13.88
C LYS A 299 67.63 -22.54 14.42
N THR A 300 68.29 -22.48 15.56
CA THR A 300 68.70 -21.27 16.30
C THR A 300 69.65 -20.38 15.49
N SER A 301 69.30 -19.10 15.35
CA SER A 301 70.25 -17.99 15.32
C SER A 301 69.54 -16.71 15.77
N GLU A 302 69.93 -16.19 16.93
CA GLU A 302 69.57 -14.85 17.39
C GLU A 302 70.16 -13.81 16.42
N ALA A 303 69.30 -13.00 15.79
CA ALA A 303 69.56 -11.62 15.39
C ALA A 303 68.28 -11.04 14.77
N ASP A 304 67.66 -10.12 15.52
CA ASP A 304 66.91 -8.95 15.05
C ASP A 304 66.07 -9.11 13.76
N LYS A 305 64.90 -9.76 13.90
CA LYS A 305 63.76 -9.64 12.97
C LYS A 305 62.46 -9.65 13.77
N GLY A 306 62.25 -8.59 14.55
CA GLY A 306 60.94 -8.28 15.10
C GLY A 306 60.21 -7.33 14.14
N ASP A 307 58.98 -7.67 13.79
CA ASP A 307 57.93 -6.77 13.26
C ASP A 307 57.64 -6.72 11.74
N GLU A 308 58.33 -7.47 10.87
CA GLU A 308 57.92 -7.54 9.43
C GLU A 308 56.86 -8.62 9.11
N ASP A 309 56.67 -9.62 9.97
CA ASP A 309 55.89 -10.82 9.63
C ASP A 309 54.35 -10.71 9.79
N LYS A 310 53.80 -9.52 10.09
CA LYS A 310 52.34 -9.33 10.33
C LYS A 310 51.77 -8.03 9.76
N GLN A 311 52.18 -7.65 8.56
CA GLN A 311 51.66 -6.45 7.89
C GLN A 311 50.24 -6.70 7.34
N ILE A 312 49.31 -5.78 7.64
CA ILE A 312 47.96 -5.76 7.05
C ILE A 312 48.09 -5.17 5.66
N PHE A 313 47.74 -5.95 4.62
CA PHE A 313 47.75 -5.47 3.24
C PHE A 313 46.32 -5.28 2.75
N PHE A 314 46.12 -4.30 1.86
CA PHE A 314 44.82 -4.02 1.24
C PHE A 314 43.70 -3.88 2.28
N HIS A 315 43.83 -2.92 3.19
CA HIS A 315 42.79 -2.65 4.18
C HIS A 315 41.66 -1.83 3.54
N GLY A 316 40.49 -2.44 3.45
CA GLY A 316 39.27 -1.82 2.92
C GLY A 316 38.13 -1.83 3.93
N VAL A 317 37.09 -1.04 3.65
CA VAL A 317 35.87 -0.93 4.44
C VAL A 317 34.65 -0.81 3.54
N ALA A 318 33.61 -1.59 3.82
CA ALA A 318 32.27 -1.41 3.26
C ALA A 318 31.36 -0.80 4.32
N TYR A 319 30.47 0.12 3.91
CA TYR A 319 29.51 0.77 4.78
C TYR A 319 28.13 0.15 4.57
N VAL A 320 27.68 -0.66 5.52
CA VAL A 320 26.38 -1.36 5.44
C VAL A 320 25.31 -0.50 6.07
N ASN A 321 24.32 -0.06 5.29
CA ASN A 321 23.18 0.67 5.86
C ASN A 321 22.28 -0.29 6.65
N MET A 322 22.24 -0.13 7.98
CA MET A 322 21.44 -0.94 8.90
C MET A 322 20.07 -0.32 9.22
N GLU A 323 19.82 0.92 8.78
CA GLU A 323 18.56 1.65 9.00
C GLU A 323 17.28 0.86 8.63
N PRO A 324 17.24 0.05 7.54
CA PRO A 324 16.04 -0.72 7.22
C PRO A 324 15.60 -1.69 8.33
N LEU A 325 16.51 -2.13 9.21
CA LEU A 325 16.17 -3.01 10.35
C LEU A 325 15.36 -2.29 11.45
N LEU A 326 15.35 -0.95 11.48
CA LEU A 326 14.50 -0.16 12.39
C LEU A 326 13.06 -0.03 11.87
N CYS A 327 12.80 -0.45 10.63
CA CYS A 327 11.46 -0.43 10.07
C CYS A 327 10.59 -1.51 10.75
N PRO A 328 9.33 -1.19 11.15
CA PRO A 328 8.47 -2.15 11.81
C PRO A 328 8.28 -3.45 11.00
N GLY A 329 8.64 -4.58 11.61
CA GLY A 329 8.49 -5.92 11.03
C GLY A 329 9.63 -6.40 10.14
N VAL A 330 10.61 -5.56 9.81
CA VAL A 330 11.78 -5.97 9.01
C VAL A 330 12.71 -6.83 9.87
N LYS A 331 13.06 -8.01 9.33
CA LYS A 331 13.92 -9.00 10.01
C LYS A 331 15.25 -9.22 9.31
N GLN A 332 15.39 -8.77 8.08
CA GLN A 332 16.52 -9.13 7.23
C GLN A 332 16.88 -7.96 6.32
N ILE A 333 18.19 -7.77 6.14
CA ILE A 333 18.74 -6.98 5.05
C ILE A 333 19.72 -7.82 4.26
N ARG A 334 19.74 -7.65 2.94
CA ARG A 334 20.71 -8.32 2.06
C ARG A 334 21.08 -7.37 0.94
N GLY A 335 22.36 -7.22 0.67
CA GLY A 335 22.75 -6.45 -0.49
C GLY A 335 24.22 -6.42 -0.83
N ALA A 336 24.49 -5.64 -1.88
CA ALA A 336 25.80 -5.42 -2.46
C ALA A 336 26.36 -4.06 -2.04
N PHE A 337 27.44 -4.08 -1.25
CA PHE A 337 28.03 -2.90 -0.63
C PHE A 337 29.42 -2.63 -1.21
N ARG A 338 29.68 -1.42 -1.70
CA ARG A 338 30.98 -1.05 -2.28
C ARG A 338 32.06 -1.04 -1.21
N VAL A 339 33.26 -1.48 -1.57
CA VAL A 339 34.44 -1.48 -0.70
C VAL A 339 35.31 -0.28 -1.03
N PHE A 340 35.58 0.54 -0.01
CA PHE A 340 36.48 1.68 -0.09
C PHE A 340 37.80 1.37 0.60
N THR A 341 38.81 2.20 0.36
CA THR A 341 40.07 2.11 1.13
C THR A 341 39.82 2.58 2.57
N TYR A 342 40.41 1.88 3.55
CA TYR A 342 40.21 2.21 4.95
C TYR A 342 40.90 3.54 5.29
N GLN A 343 40.17 4.46 5.92
CA GLN A 343 40.68 5.72 6.45
C GLN A 343 40.02 6.03 7.79
N ASP A 344 40.80 6.17 8.87
CA ASP A 344 40.28 6.34 10.23
C ASP A 344 39.28 7.52 10.33
N ASN A 345 39.56 8.66 9.69
CA ASN A 345 38.68 9.84 9.72
C ASN A 345 37.31 9.59 9.07
N GLN A 346 37.28 8.96 7.87
CA GLN A 346 36.01 8.72 7.17
C GLN A 346 35.16 7.67 7.88
N VAL A 347 35.80 6.64 8.44
CA VAL A 347 35.11 5.60 9.22
C VAL A 347 34.50 6.21 10.47
N PHE A 348 35.24 7.05 11.20
CA PHE A 348 34.73 7.73 12.39
C PHE A 348 33.59 8.70 12.05
N GLU A 349 33.71 9.49 10.99
CA GLU A 349 32.65 10.43 10.60
C GLU A 349 31.33 9.73 10.32
N LYS A 350 31.37 8.63 9.54
CA LYS A 350 30.20 7.87 9.10
C LYS A 350 29.64 6.92 10.15
N THR A 351 30.48 6.28 10.96
CA THR A 351 30.07 5.15 11.83
C THR A 351 30.28 5.40 13.32
N LYS A 352 30.93 6.52 13.68
CA LYS A 352 31.37 6.86 15.05
C LYS A 352 32.30 5.83 15.71
N CYS A 353 32.83 4.87 14.94
CA CYS A 353 33.82 3.90 15.41
C CYS A 353 35.21 4.56 15.47
N GLN A 354 35.89 4.49 16.62
CA GLN A 354 37.14 5.24 16.87
C GLN A 354 38.40 4.49 16.43
N HIS A 355 38.37 3.16 16.34
CA HIS A 355 39.54 2.32 16.05
C HIS A 355 39.22 1.22 15.03
N SER A 356 40.24 0.73 14.33
CA SER A 356 40.12 -0.42 13.44
C SER A 356 40.05 -1.71 14.24
N VAL A 357 39.07 -2.54 13.94
CA VAL A 357 38.88 -3.85 14.57
C VAL A 357 40.11 -4.74 14.35
N PHE A 358 40.72 -4.70 13.16
CA PHE A 358 41.93 -5.46 12.85
C PHE A 358 43.18 -4.92 13.59
N ARG A 359 43.22 -3.64 13.95
CA ARG A 359 44.31 -3.04 14.73
C ARG A 359 44.27 -3.52 16.19
N ASP A 360 43.08 -3.67 16.77
CA ASP A 360 42.89 -4.17 18.14
C ASP A 360 43.04 -5.70 18.23
N LEU A 361 42.57 -6.43 17.21
CA LEU A 361 42.72 -7.88 17.12
C LEU A 361 44.20 -8.33 17.01
N ARG A 362 45.09 -7.44 16.53
CA ARG A 362 46.56 -7.64 16.52
C ARG A 362 47.11 -7.90 17.92
N MET A 363 46.53 -7.27 18.95
CA MET A 363 46.91 -7.45 20.36
C MET A 363 46.36 -8.74 20.98
N GLN A 364 45.24 -9.27 20.47
CA GLN A 364 44.64 -10.52 20.96
C GLN A 364 45.19 -11.78 20.28
N LEU A 365 45.44 -11.74 18.97
CA LEU A 365 46.08 -12.83 18.21
C LEU A 365 47.54 -13.10 18.63
N SER A 366 48.16 -12.19 19.38
CA SER A 366 49.50 -12.36 19.95
C SER A 366 49.49 -13.08 21.31
N LEU A 367 48.32 -13.20 21.98
CA LEU A 367 48.18 -13.83 23.30
C LEU A 367 47.65 -15.27 23.22
N THR A 368 46.88 -15.64 22.19
CA THR A 368 46.39 -17.01 21.99
C THR A 368 47.39 -17.86 21.21
N LYS A 369 48.26 -18.59 21.92
CA LYS A 369 49.02 -19.71 21.34
C LYS A 369 48.06 -20.88 21.05
N GLU A 370 47.30 -20.78 19.97
CA GLU A 370 46.72 -21.96 19.31
C GLU A 370 47.67 -22.39 18.19
N GLY A 371 48.51 -23.37 18.50
CA GLY A 371 49.27 -24.07 17.48
C GLY A 371 48.38 -25.10 16.79
N LEU A 372 48.25 -25.01 15.45
CA LEU A 372 48.24 -26.15 14.53
C LEU A 372 48.12 -25.63 13.08
N TRP A 373 49.24 -25.59 12.36
CA TRP A 373 49.27 -25.62 10.90
C TRP A 373 50.22 -26.76 10.52
N THR A 374 49.72 -27.84 9.90
CA THR A 374 50.56 -28.85 9.24
C THR A 374 49.93 -29.29 7.92
N PRO A 375 50.63 -29.24 6.78
CA PRO A 375 50.35 -30.06 5.61
C PRO A 375 50.87 -31.49 5.85
N GLY A 376 50.15 -32.49 5.34
CA GLY A 376 50.18 -33.86 5.86
C GLY A 376 51.39 -34.78 5.54
N ILE A 377 51.30 -35.93 6.24
CA ILE A 377 51.81 -37.29 6.00
C ILE A 377 53.29 -37.60 6.30
N SER A 378 53.54 -38.23 7.45
CA SER A 378 54.17 -39.58 7.53
C SER A 378 54.00 -40.21 8.92
N THR A 379 53.75 -41.51 8.92
CA THR A 379 53.43 -42.41 10.05
C THR A 379 54.69 -42.98 10.76
N PRO A 380 54.56 -43.70 11.91
CA PRO A 380 55.45 -43.61 13.06
C PRO A 380 56.35 -44.83 13.31
N LEU A 381 57.33 -44.71 14.22
CA LEU A 381 57.95 -45.74 15.11
C LEU A 381 59.08 -45.00 15.89
N SER A 382 59.40 -45.20 17.17
CA SER A 382 59.23 -46.31 18.13
C SER A 382 59.49 -45.80 19.57
N LYS A 383 59.05 -46.59 20.57
CA LYS A 383 59.21 -46.37 22.01
C LYS A 383 60.70 -46.42 22.46
N THR A 384 61.09 -45.65 23.47
CA THR A 384 61.54 -46.17 24.79
C THR A 384 61.86 -45.05 25.80
N PHE A 385 61.36 -45.22 27.03
CA PHE A 385 61.75 -44.56 28.31
C PHE A 385 63.19 -44.96 28.72
N PRO A 386 63.86 -44.48 29.81
CA PRO A 386 63.31 -43.81 31.02
C PRO A 386 64.18 -42.74 31.75
N SER A 387 63.58 -42.16 32.80
CA SER A 387 64.14 -41.89 34.16
C SER A 387 65.24 -40.83 34.36
N LYS A 388 65.01 -39.86 35.27
CA LYS A 388 65.18 -39.93 36.74
C LYS A 388 65.63 -38.58 37.35
N THR A 389 65.13 -38.34 38.57
CA THR A 389 65.69 -37.52 39.68
C THR A 389 65.80 -36.00 39.49
N GLN A 390 64.95 -35.22 40.18
CA GLN A 390 65.11 -34.69 41.55
C GLN A 390 66.28 -33.71 41.70
N LYS A 391 65.96 -32.44 41.97
CA LYS A 391 66.54 -31.72 43.11
C LYS A 391 65.67 -30.53 43.53
N GLU A 392 65.31 -30.56 44.81
CA GLU A 392 64.72 -29.50 45.62
C GLU A 392 65.70 -28.34 45.86
N ASP A 393 65.16 -27.33 46.55
CA ASP A 393 65.78 -26.25 47.35
C ASP A 393 66.15 -24.97 46.59
N LYS A 394 65.85 -23.75 47.08
CA LYS A 394 65.44 -23.32 48.42
C LYS A 394 64.92 -21.87 48.38
N GLU A 395 64.02 -21.59 49.31
CA GLU A 395 63.54 -20.28 49.73
C GLU A 395 64.67 -19.34 50.22
N LYS A 396 64.44 -18.03 50.12
CA LYS A 396 64.93 -17.05 51.13
C LYS A 396 63.93 -15.92 51.32
N ILE A 397 63.44 -15.83 52.56
CA ILE A 397 62.62 -14.81 53.19
C ILE A 397 63.53 -13.77 53.86
N THR A 398 63.15 -12.48 53.86
CA THR A 398 63.03 -11.51 54.99
C THR A 398 63.07 -10.06 54.46
N LYS A 399 61.98 -9.26 54.53
CA LYS A 399 61.59 -8.26 55.58
C LYS A 399 62.51 -7.03 55.61
N ASP A 400 62.06 -5.77 55.52
CA ASP A 400 61.08 -5.02 56.35
C ASP A 400 60.53 -3.76 55.61
N LYS A 401 59.21 -3.43 55.70
CA LYS A 401 58.54 -2.30 56.46
C LYS A 401 58.95 -0.86 56.05
N ASP A 402 58.11 0.16 55.86
CA ASP A 402 56.71 0.54 56.21
C ASP A 402 56.13 1.39 55.04
N SER A 403 54.83 1.56 54.76
CA SER A 403 53.80 2.20 55.60
C SER A 403 52.44 2.29 54.85
N ASN A 404 51.35 2.24 55.63
CA ASN A 404 50.01 2.81 55.44
C ASN A 404 49.20 2.59 54.14
N ARG A 405 48.23 1.67 54.27
CA ARG A 405 47.05 1.52 53.42
C ARG A 405 45.95 2.50 53.86
N ARG A 406 45.59 3.47 53.03
CA ARG A 406 44.25 4.09 53.00
C ARG A 406 43.78 4.21 51.56
N VAL A 407 42.64 3.59 51.30
CA VAL A 407 41.82 3.70 50.10
C VAL A 407 41.45 5.16 49.86
N ARG A 408 41.70 5.66 48.65
CA ARG A 408 40.91 6.72 48.03
C ARG A 408 41.08 6.70 46.51
N SER A 409 39.96 6.42 45.86
CA SER A 409 39.67 6.76 44.46
C SER A 409 40.11 8.19 44.15
N ARG A 410 40.81 8.36 43.03
CA ARG A 410 40.78 9.61 42.27
C ARG A 410 41.22 9.40 40.83
N GLU A 411 40.27 9.67 39.96
CA GLU A 411 40.40 10.26 38.63
C GLU A 411 41.75 10.93 38.38
N ALA A 412 42.41 10.52 37.28
CA ALA A 412 43.50 11.25 36.67
C ALA A 412 43.18 11.43 35.19
N TYR A 413 42.82 12.67 34.85
CA TYR A 413 43.01 13.24 33.53
C TYR A 413 44.44 12.93 33.05
N CYS A 414 44.59 12.20 31.95
CA CYS A 414 45.86 12.12 31.24
C CYS A 414 45.83 13.09 30.06
N ASN A 415 46.59 14.16 30.23
CA ASN A 415 46.89 15.18 29.23
C ASN A 415 47.39 14.55 27.92
N VAL A 416 46.85 15.06 26.82
CA VAL A 416 47.37 14.90 25.46
C VAL A 416 48.79 15.50 25.41
N MET A 417 49.81 14.64 25.36
CA MET A 417 51.11 15.03 24.82
C MET A 417 51.08 14.82 23.31
N ILE A 418 51.11 15.93 22.58
CA ILE A 418 51.36 15.99 21.15
C ILE A 418 52.76 15.38 20.91
N PHE A 419 52.79 14.13 20.46
CA PHE A 419 54.00 13.57 19.87
C PHE A 419 54.18 14.20 18.48
N LYS A 420 55.19 15.07 18.37
CA LYS A 420 55.73 15.57 17.12
C LYS A 420 56.29 14.37 16.35
N VAL A 421 55.68 14.06 15.21
CA VAL A 421 56.16 13.05 14.25
C VAL A 421 57.57 13.44 13.79
N PRO A 422 58.59 12.57 13.91
CA PRO A 422 59.83 12.76 13.16
C PRO A 422 59.53 12.40 11.70
N SER A 423 59.61 13.40 10.83
CA SER A 423 59.63 13.22 9.39
C SER A 423 60.89 12.45 8.97
N ASN A 424 60.76 11.15 8.73
CA ASN A 424 61.70 10.40 7.89
C ASN A 424 61.21 10.46 6.44
N PRO A 425 61.94 11.13 5.52
CA PRO A 425 61.52 11.29 4.14
C PRO A 425 62.09 10.13 3.31
N ASN A 426 61.54 8.92 3.42
CA ASN A 426 61.88 7.83 2.50
C ASN A 426 60.83 6.72 2.29
N ASP A 427 59.61 6.79 2.86
CA ASP A 427 58.50 5.91 2.46
C ASP A 427 57.50 6.62 1.52
N SER A 428 58.02 7.41 0.60
CA SER A 428 57.26 8.15 -0.41
C SER A 428 57.25 7.43 -1.77
N MET A 429 56.75 6.18 -1.81
CA MET A 429 56.30 5.52 -3.04
C MET A 429 55.26 4.44 -2.71
N ILE A 430 54.00 4.85 -2.52
CA ILE A 430 52.73 4.25 -3.00
C ILE A 430 51.67 5.30 -2.60
N LEU A 431 51.58 6.38 -3.38
CA LEU A 431 50.57 7.41 -3.22
C LEU A 431 49.95 7.67 -4.59
N SER A 432 49.07 6.77 -5.04
CA SER A 432 48.13 7.05 -6.14
C SER A 432 47.11 5.96 -6.46
N SER A 433 47.25 4.70 -6.00
CA SER A 433 46.28 3.66 -6.34
C SER A 433 45.26 3.42 -5.22
N GLN A 434 43.96 3.55 -5.54
CA GLN A 434 42.86 3.09 -4.70
C GLN A 434 42.39 1.73 -5.25
N PRO A 435 43.04 0.61 -4.87
CA PRO A 435 42.90 -0.65 -5.59
C PRO A 435 41.46 -1.19 -5.59
N TYR A 436 40.70 -0.98 -4.50
CA TYR A 436 39.30 -1.42 -4.40
C TYR A 436 38.34 -0.55 -5.23
N VAL A 437 38.58 0.76 -5.30
CA VAL A 437 37.72 1.69 -6.05
C VAL A 437 37.98 1.54 -7.54
N GLU A 438 39.24 1.41 -7.94
CA GLU A 438 39.65 1.14 -9.33
C GLU A 438 39.10 -0.18 -9.85
N ALA A 439 39.12 -1.23 -9.01
CA ALA A 439 38.55 -2.52 -9.37
C ALA A 439 37.01 -2.56 -9.30
N GLY A 440 36.37 -1.57 -8.68
CA GLY A 440 34.93 -1.58 -8.42
C GLY A 440 34.51 -2.68 -7.43
N THR A 441 35.35 -3.01 -6.45
CA THR A 441 35.09 -4.13 -5.54
C THR A 441 33.84 -3.90 -4.69
N PHE A 442 33.00 -4.93 -4.55
CA PHE A 442 31.83 -4.91 -3.68
C PHE A 442 31.65 -6.23 -2.92
N LEU A 443 31.08 -6.15 -1.71
CA LEU A 443 30.73 -7.28 -0.85
C LEU A 443 29.25 -7.60 -0.98
N VAL A 444 28.91 -8.87 -1.10
CA VAL A 444 27.54 -9.36 -0.92
C VAL A 444 27.43 -10.00 0.45
N MET A 445 26.52 -9.48 1.27
CA MET A 445 26.26 -10.00 2.60
C MET A 445 24.78 -9.89 2.98
N GLU A 446 24.38 -10.73 3.92
CA GLU A 446 23.04 -10.80 4.48
C GLU A 446 23.14 -10.69 6.00
N ILE A 447 22.29 -9.85 6.60
CA ILE A 447 22.12 -9.74 8.04
C ILE A 447 20.68 -10.08 8.36
N LYS A 448 20.48 -11.10 9.19
CA LYS A 448 19.17 -11.66 9.54
C LYS A 448 19.00 -11.71 11.05
N LEU A 449 17.83 -11.28 11.50
CA LEU A 449 17.36 -11.35 12.88
C LEU A 449 16.21 -12.35 12.98
N ASP A 450 16.14 -13.09 14.07
CA ASP A 450 15.01 -13.98 14.36
C ASP A 450 13.71 -13.18 14.62
N LYS A 451 13.85 -12.07 15.34
CA LYS A 451 12.78 -11.10 15.65
C LYS A 451 13.10 -9.74 15.03
N ALA A 452 12.07 -9.03 14.57
CA ALA A 452 12.26 -7.66 14.08
C ALA A 452 12.69 -6.76 15.24
N LEU A 453 13.61 -5.81 15.01
CA LEU A 453 14.02 -4.87 16.08
C LEU A 453 12.83 -4.04 16.53
N VAL A 454 11.99 -3.62 15.59
CA VAL A 454 10.74 -2.93 15.87
C VAL A 454 9.60 -3.87 15.48
N PRO A 455 8.79 -4.36 16.44
CA PRO A 455 7.66 -5.23 16.11
C PRO A 455 6.59 -4.44 15.35
N ARG A 456 6.04 -5.06 14.29
CA ARG A 456 4.87 -4.51 13.59
C ARG A 456 3.64 -4.69 14.47
N ARG A 457 2.77 -3.68 14.55
CA ARG A 457 1.48 -3.80 15.23
C ARG A 457 0.63 -4.86 14.53
N LEU A 458 -0.01 -5.74 15.30
CA LEU A 458 -0.86 -6.78 14.74
C LEU A 458 -2.10 -6.15 14.11
N GLN A 459 -2.55 -6.71 12.99
CA GLN A 459 -3.75 -6.25 12.28
C GLN A 459 -4.98 -6.24 13.21
N GLU A 460 -5.12 -7.27 14.05
CA GLU A 460 -6.22 -7.39 15.02
C GLU A 460 -6.22 -6.25 16.05
N ASP A 461 -5.03 -5.83 16.52
CA ASP A 461 -4.91 -4.73 17.47
C ASP A 461 -5.28 -3.39 16.83
N LEU A 462 -4.93 -3.19 15.56
CA LEU A 462 -5.29 -2.00 14.80
C LEU A 462 -6.80 -1.92 14.57
N ILE A 463 -7.44 -3.02 14.15
CA ILE A 463 -8.89 -3.09 13.97
C ILE A 463 -9.60 -2.77 15.29
N ARG A 464 -9.19 -3.38 16.40
CA ARG A 464 -9.76 -3.10 17.73
C ARG A 464 -9.61 -1.63 18.13
N ARG A 465 -8.48 -0.99 17.84
CA ARG A 465 -8.28 0.44 18.12
C ARG A 465 -9.19 1.31 17.24
N VAL A 466 -9.34 1.00 15.95
CA VAL A 466 -10.26 1.71 15.06
C VAL A 466 -11.71 1.57 15.55
N GLU A 467 -12.12 0.37 15.96
CA GLU A 467 -13.46 0.12 16.53
C GLU A 467 -13.68 0.86 17.87
N GLN A 468 -12.65 0.99 18.70
CA GLN A 468 -12.70 1.78 19.94
C GLN A 468 -12.82 3.29 19.65
N MET A 469 -12.14 3.78 18.62
CA MET A 469 -12.21 5.19 18.21
C MET A 469 -13.55 5.53 17.54
N ILE A 470 -14.13 4.58 16.80
CA ILE A 470 -15.37 4.75 16.03
C ILE A 470 -16.34 3.61 16.40
N PRO A 471 -17.00 3.70 17.56
CA PRO A 471 -17.99 2.70 17.92
C PRO A 471 -19.19 2.77 16.97
N ARG A 472 -19.72 1.61 16.57
CA ARG A 472 -20.95 1.54 15.78
C ARG A 472 -22.08 2.23 16.55
N ARG A 473 -22.61 3.30 15.99
CA ARG A 473 -23.71 4.03 16.61
C ARG A 473 -24.95 3.11 16.59
N PRO A 474 -25.59 2.82 17.73
CA PRO A 474 -26.83 2.08 17.74
C PRO A 474 -27.88 2.87 16.95
N LEU A 475 -28.60 2.19 16.06
CA LEU A 475 -29.66 2.81 15.26
C LEU A 475 -30.71 3.37 16.22
N LEU A 476 -30.86 4.70 16.23
CA LEU A 476 -32.00 5.32 16.90
C LEU A 476 -33.25 4.87 16.14
N PRO A 477 -34.27 4.31 16.81
CA PRO A 477 -35.52 3.98 16.13
C PRO A 477 -36.05 5.23 15.43
N PRO A 478 -36.45 5.15 14.14
CA PRO A 478 -36.96 6.29 13.41
C PRO A 478 -38.19 6.84 14.15
N ARG A 479 -38.06 8.05 14.70
CA ARG A 479 -39.12 8.70 15.49
C ARG A 479 -40.35 9.07 14.64
N THR A 480 -40.30 8.87 13.33
CA THR A 480 -41.37 9.13 12.36
C THR A 480 -42.48 8.08 12.34
N ASP A 481 -42.24 6.87 12.85
CA ASP A 481 -43.28 5.82 12.91
C ASP A 481 -44.40 6.16 13.89
N GLY A 482 -44.08 6.83 15.01
CA GLY A 482 -45.08 7.27 16.01
C GLY A 482 -46.06 8.30 15.44
N ALA A 483 -45.55 9.28 14.68
CA ALA A 483 -46.36 10.31 14.05
C ALA A 483 -47.22 9.75 12.90
N LYS A 484 -46.66 8.88 12.05
CA LYS A 484 -47.43 8.20 10.98
C LYS A 484 -48.56 7.35 11.56
N LYS A 485 -48.25 6.53 12.57
CA LYS A 485 -49.24 5.71 13.25
C LYS A 485 -50.33 6.54 13.94
N ALA A 486 -49.99 7.72 14.48
CA ALA A 486 -50.98 8.62 15.06
C ALA A 486 -51.95 9.20 14.00
N VAL A 487 -51.46 9.47 12.79
CA VAL A 487 -52.29 9.91 11.66
C VAL A 487 -53.17 8.78 11.14
N GLU A 488 -52.63 7.56 11.01
CA GLU A 488 -53.41 6.36 10.64
C GLU A 488 -54.52 6.06 11.66
N ASP A 489 -54.22 6.13 12.96
CA ASP A 489 -55.22 5.96 14.02
C ASP A 489 -56.33 7.03 13.95
N TYR A 490 -55.98 8.27 13.58
CA TYR A 490 -56.96 9.33 13.34
C TYR A 490 -57.81 9.07 12.09
N HIS A 491 -57.21 8.65 10.98
CA HIS A 491 -57.95 8.24 9.78
C HIS A 491 -58.92 7.11 10.09
N ASN A 492 -58.47 6.05 10.78
CA ASN A 492 -59.33 4.94 11.20
C ASN A 492 -60.49 5.39 12.08
N CYS A 493 -60.24 6.33 13.02
CA CYS A 493 -61.28 6.91 13.86
C CYS A 493 -62.31 7.70 13.04
N VAL A 494 -61.86 8.55 12.12
CA VAL A 494 -62.73 9.33 11.22
C VAL A 494 -63.58 8.40 10.34
N THR A 495 -62.97 7.38 9.75
CA THR A 495 -63.65 6.36 8.93
C THR A 495 -64.71 5.62 9.74
N SER A 496 -64.38 5.17 10.96
CA SER A 496 -65.33 4.48 11.84
C SER A 496 -66.52 5.36 12.24
N ILE A 497 -66.26 6.64 12.55
CA ILE A 497 -67.31 7.62 12.88
C ILE A 497 -68.17 7.90 11.64
N ALA A 498 -67.56 8.08 10.47
CA ALA A 498 -68.27 8.32 9.22
C ALA A 498 -69.20 7.15 8.86
N VAL A 499 -68.73 5.91 8.95
CA VAL A 499 -69.54 4.70 8.74
C VAL A 499 -70.70 4.62 9.75
N SER A 500 -70.43 4.93 11.02
CA SER A 500 -71.47 4.93 12.06
C SER A 500 -72.54 5.99 11.79
N ILE A 501 -72.14 7.20 11.38
CA ILE A 501 -73.08 8.26 11.00
C ILE A 501 -73.86 7.87 9.75
N LEU A 502 -73.22 7.29 8.74
CA LEU A 502 -73.88 6.79 7.53
C LEU A 502 -74.92 5.72 7.86
N SER A 503 -74.61 4.79 8.77
CA SER A 503 -75.57 3.77 9.22
C SER A 503 -76.79 4.38 9.92
N GLU A 504 -76.58 5.39 10.76
CA GLU A 504 -77.68 6.11 11.44
C GLU A 504 -78.52 6.92 10.44
N CYS A 505 -77.88 7.55 9.46
CA CYS A 505 -78.56 8.22 8.36
C CYS A 505 -79.42 7.24 7.56
N HIS A 506 -78.90 6.05 7.28
CA HIS A 506 -79.66 5.01 6.60
C HIS A 506 -80.84 4.55 7.46
N GLU A 507 -80.69 4.30 8.76
CA GLU A 507 -81.82 3.89 9.61
C GLU A 507 -82.92 4.96 9.72
N LEU A 508 -82.54 6.24 9.82
CA LEU A 508 -83.48 7.36 9.99
C LEU A 508 -84.16 7.76 8.67
N PHE A 509 -83.46 7.66 7.53
CA PHE A 509 -83.90 8.22 6.26
C PHE A 509 -84.08 7.20 5.11
N ALA A 510 -83.76 5.90 5.29
CA ALA A 510 -83.86 4.89 4.22
C ALA A 510 -85.28 4.72 3.66
N LYS A 511 -86.32 5.11 4.39
CA LYS A 511 -87.72 5.03 3.93
C LYS A 511 -88.20 6.28 3.16
N GLN A 512 -87.39 7.33 3.06
CA GLN A 512 -87.77 8.62 2.49
C GLN A 512 -87.12 8.96 1.14
N LEU A 513 -86.34 8.05 0.54
CA LEU A 513 -85.71 8.29 -0.77
C LEU A 513 -86.79 8.27 -1.88
N PRO A 514 -87.08 9.40 -2.56
CA PRO A 514 -87.82 9.36 -3.82
C PRO A 514 -86.90 8.82 -4.91
N ASP A 515 -87.42 7.97 -5.78
CA ASP A 515 -86.73 7.49 -6.98
C ASP A 515 -86.31 8.71 -7.83
N GLY A 516 -85.02 9.06 -7.80
CA GLY A 516 -84.34 9.84 -8.85
C GLY A 516 -84.51 11.37 -8.88
N GLY A 517 -84.87 12.05 -7.79
CA GLY A 517 -84.96 13.54 -7.75
C GLY A 517 -83.96 14.20 -6.80
N ALA A 518 -83.34 15.31 -7.23
CA ALA A 518 -82.43 16.12 -6.39
C ALA A 518 -83.13 16.58 -5.10
N ILE A 519 -82.50 16.30 -3.95
CA ILE A 519 -82.99 16.69 -2.62
C ILE A 519 -82.93 18.22 -2.52
N ASP A 520 -84.05 18.85 -2.18
CA ASP A 520 -84.11 20.31 -1.99
C ASP A 520 -83.21 20.75 -0.81
N PRO A 521 -82.36 21.79 -0.94
CA PRO A 521 -81.43 22.23 0.10
C PRO A 521 -82.05 22.51 1.46
N GLN A 522 -83.31 22.97 1.51
CA GLN A 522 -84.02 23.16 2.78
C GLN A 522 -84.35 21.82 3.44
N THR A 523 -84.70 20.81 2.64
CA THR A 523 -84.99 19.45 3.11
C THR A 523 -83.72 18.77 3.63
N LEU A 524 -82.57 19.02 3.01
CA LEU A 524 -81.26 18.52 3.47
C LEU A 524 -80.85 19.19 4.80
N GLU A 525 -81.09 20.49 4.97
CA GLU A 525 -80.85 21.18 6.25
C GLU A 525 -81.76 20.65 7.37
N GLU A 526 -83.03 20.36 7.07
CA GLU A 526 -83.98 19.76 8.01
C GLU A 526 -83.51 18.35 8.43
N GLN A 527 -83.13 17.51 7.46
CA GLN A 527 -82.57 16.17 7.70
C GLN A 527 -81.28 16.24 8.54
N LYS A 528 -80.40 17.20 8.25
CA LYS A 528 -79.17 17.45 9.03
C LYS A 528 -79.49 17.89 10.47
N ARG A 529 -80.50 18.73 10.68
CA ARG A 529 -80.94 19.15 12.02
C ARG A 529 -81.51 17.97 12.80
N GLN A 530 -82.33 17.14 12.16
CA GLN A 530 -82.94 15.96 12.78
C GLN A 530 -81.89 14.90 13.13
N LEU A 531 -80.93 14.65 12.24
CA LEU A 531 -79.79 13.77 12.52
C LEU A 531 -78.95 14.28 13.70
N ASN A 532 -78.60 15.57 13.71
CA ASN A 532 -77.86 16.16 14.83
C ASN A 532 -78.63 16.07 16.15
N PHE A 533 -79.96 16.22 16.13
CA PHE A 533 -80.79 16.07 17.31
C PHE A 533 -80.76 14.63 17.85
N GLU A 534 -80.93 13.63 16.99
CA GLU A 534 -80.89 12.21 17.40
C GLU A 534 -79.49 11.76 17.85
N LEU A 535 -78.42 12.23 17.18
CA LEU A 535 -77.04 11.95 17.60
C LEU A 535 -76.71 12.56 18.98
N ASN A 536 -77.27 13.74 19.30
CA ASN A 536 -77.10 14.37 20.61
C ASN A 536 -77.97 13.69 21.68
N LYS A 537 -79.22 13.35 21.37
CA LYS A 537 -80.15 12.68 22.30
C LYS A 537 -79.70 11.25 22.66
N SER A 538 -79.14 10.52 21.70
CA SER A 538 -78.60 9.18 21.89
C SER A 538 -77.23 9.15 22.60
N GLY A 539 -76.58 10.31 22.76
CA GLY A 539 -75.23 10.41 23.32
C GLY A 539 -74.10 9.96 22.36
N LYS A 540 -74.43 9.50 21.14
CA LYS A 540 -73.44 9.09 20.13
C LYS A 540 -72.52 10.24 19.71
N TYR A 541 -73.04 11.46 19.61
CA TYR A 541 -72.24 12.66 19.32
C TYR A 541 -71.12 12.89 20.34
N PHE A 542 -71.42 12.70 21.63
CA PHE A 542 -70.43 12.82 22.70
C PHE A 542 -69.38 11.71 22.64
N ALA A 543 -69.80 10.47 22.32
CA ALA A 543 -68.89 9.35 22.14
C ALA A 543 -67.89 9.58 20.99
N PHE A 544 -68.37 10.08 19.84
CA PHE A 544 -67.51 10.42 18.70
C PHE A 544 -66.51 11.52 19.05
N LYS A 545 -66.95 12.56 19.78
CA LYS A 545 -66.09 13.64 20.23
C LYS A 545 -64.96 13.15 21.16
N GLU A 546 -65.25 12.24 22.08
CA GLU A 546 -64.24 11.71 23.00
C GLU A 546 -63.25 10.75 22.29
N GLN A 547 -63.71 9.97 21.30
CA GLN A 547 -62.84 9.15 20.46
C GLN A 547 -61.87 10.00 19.63
N LEU A 548 -62.39 11.04 18.95
CA LEU A 548 -61.59 12.00 18.17
C LEU A 548 -60.56 12.72 19.04
N LYS A 549 -60.94 13.11 20.27
CA LYS A 549 -60.04 13.77 21.21
C LYS A 549 -58.79 12.95 21.52
N TYR A 550 -58.93 11.64 21.73
CA TYR A 550 -57.76 10.77 22.00
C TYR A 550 -56.81 10.71 20.79
N ALA A 551 -57.35 10.57 19.58
CA ALA A 551 -56.56 10.55 18.35
C ALA A 551 -55.86 11.90 18.09
N VAL A 552 -56.56 13.03 18.31
CA VAL A 552 -56.01 14.39 18.17
C VAL A 552 -54.91 14.66 19.20
N VAL A 553 -55.09 14.27 20.46
CA VAL A 553 -54.05 14.42 21.50
C VAL A 553 -52.81 13.60 21.14
N LYS A 554 -53.00 12.40 20.58
CA LYS A 554 -51.90 11.57 20.09
C LYS A 554 -51.15 12.25 18.94
N ILE A 555 -51.85 12.89 17.99
CA ILE A 555 -51.22 13.69 16.92
C ILE A 555 -50.45 14.88 17.51
N VAL A 556 -51.03 15.63 18.44
CA VAL A 556 -50.35 16.78 19.08
C VAL A 556 -49.06 16.34 19.79
N ARG A 557 -49.10 15.18 20.46
CA ARG A 557 -47.95 14.62 21.17
C ARG A 557 -46.86 14.10 20.22
N GLU A 558 -47.24 13.30 19.24
CA GLU A 558 -46.29 12.57 18.37
C GLU A 558 -45.79 13.43 17.20
N LYS A 559 -46.66 14.28 16.62
CA LYS A 559 -46.33 15.13 15.45
C LYS A 559 -45.83 16.51 15.87
N TYR A 560 -46.53 17.20 16.77
CA TYR A 560 -46.19 18.57 17.15
C TYR A 560 -45.29 18.67 18.38
N GLN A 561 -45.08 17.57 19.12
CA GLN A 561 -44.21 17.47 20.30
C GLN A 561 -44.50 18.53 21.38
N LYS A 562 -45.70 19.11 21.38
CA LYS A 562 -46.14 20.10 22.37
C LYS A 562 -46.61 19.36 23.62
N THR A 563 -45.72 19.28 24.60
CA THR A 563 -45.98 18.66 25.92
C THR A 563 -46.04 19.69 27.06
N THR A 564 -45.70 20.95 26.77
CA THR A 564 -45.70 22.07 27.71
C THR A 564 -46.82 23.07 27.38
N ALA A 565 -47.24 23.85 28.38
CA ALA A 565 -48.22 24.91 28.19
C ALA A 565 -47.63 26.08 27.36
N PHE A 566 -48.47 26.76 26.58
CA PHE A 566 -48.09 27.92 25.78
C PHE A 566 -47.88 29.15 26.68
N GLU A 567 -46.88 29.98 26.35
CA GLU A 567 -46.52 31.16 27.15
C GLU A 567 -47.43 32.36 26.84
N THR A 568 -47.95 32.46 25.61
CA THR A 568 -48.83 33.55 25.17
C THR A 568 -50.14 33.03 24.55
N GLN A 569 -51.21 33.80 24.72
CA GLN A 569 -52.54 33.48 24.17
C GLN A 569 -52.56 33.50 22.63
N GLU A 570 -51.71 34.34 22.02
CA GLU A 570 -51.59 34.47 20.56
C GLU A 570 -50.93 33.23 19.94
N GLU A 571 -49.86 32.70 20.55
CA GLU A 571 -49.23 31.45 20.13
C GLU A 571 -50.18 30.26 20.25
N PHE A 572 -51.01 30.22 21.31
CA PHE A 572 -52.02 29.19 21.45
C PHE A 572 -53.09 29.25 20.36
N GLN A 573 -53.56 30.45 20.01
CA GLN A 573 -54.54 30.60 18.92
C GLN A 573 -53.96 30.28 17.54
N ALA A 574 -52.70 30.67 17.28
CA ALA A 574 -52.00 30.32 16.04
C ALA A 574 -51.78 28.80 15.92
N PHE A 575 -51.44 28.13 17.02
CA PHE A 575 -51.30 26.68 17.04
C PHE A 575 -52.65 25.97 16.82
N LEU A 576 -53.73 26.47 17.44
CA LEU A 576 -55.07 25.91 17.25
C LEU A 576 -55.56 26.06 15.80
N SER A 577 -55.30 27.19 15.15
CA SER A 577 -55.68 27.39 13.75
C SER A 577 -54.89 26.48 12.82
N GLU A 578 -53.57 26.33 13.04
CA GLU A 578 -52.71 25.40 12.30
C GLU A 578 -53.15 23.94 12.49
N LEU A 579 -53.41 23.54 13.74
CA LEU A 579 -53.89 22.19 14.06
C LEU A 579 -55.25 21.92 13.43
N TYR A 580 -56.17 22.89 13.47
CA TYR A 580 -57.49 22.77 12.85
C TYR A 580 -57.38 22.56 11.34
N VAL A 581 -56.59 23.38 10.63
CA VAL A 581 -56.36 23.22 9.19
C VAL A 581 -55.79 21.84 8.88
N TYR A 582 -54.78 21.42 9.64
CA TYR A 582 -54.18 20.10 9.44
C TYR A 582 -55.16 18.95 9.68
N LEU A 583 -55.94 18.99 10.77
CA LEU A 583 -56.92 17.95 11.08
C LEU A 583 -58.05 17.88 10.06
N MET A 584 -58.48 19.04 9.54
CA MET A 584 -59.46 19.12 8.46
C MET A 584 -58.92 18.50 7.16
N ASP A 585 -57.68 18.83 6.77
CA ASP A 585 -57.06 18.23 5.59
C ASP A 585 -56.95 16.71 5.71
N GLN A 586 -56.48 16.20 6.86
CA GLN A 586 -56.40 14.76 7.09
C GLN A 586 -57.77 14.08 7.16
N MET A 587 -58.79 14.76 7.67
CA MET A 587 -60.17 14.26 7.66
C MET A 587 -60.71 14.18 6.23
N HIS A 588 -60.45 15.17 5.38
CA HIS A 588 -60.82 15.13 3.97
C HIS A 588 -60.11 13.99 3.24
N VAL A 589 -58.84 13.72 3.53
CA VAL A 589 -58.13 12.56 2.98
C VAL A 589 -58.83 11.25 3.37
N ALA A 590 -59.13 11.06 4.66
CA ALA A 590 -59.80 9.83 5.14
C ALA A 590 -61.22 9.67 4.57
N LEU A 591 -62.01 10.75 4.52
CA LEU A 591 -63.37 10.73 3.97
C LEU A 591 -63.37 10.49 2.45
N ASN A 592 -62.43 11.09 1.72
CA ASN A 592 -62.30 10.86 0.29
C ASN A 592 -61.88 9.40 -0.01
N GLN A 593 -61.02 8.81 0.82
CA GLN A 593 -60.69 7.37 0.74
C GLN A 593 -61.90 6.47 1.01
N LEU A 594 -62.82 6.87 1.90
CA LEU A 594 -64.05 6.14 2.19
C LEU A 594 -65.09 6.28 1.05
N LEU A 595 -65.23 7.48 0.48
CA LEU A 595 -66.31 7.81 -0.45
C LEU A 595 -65.97 7.50 -1.92
N PHE A 596 -64.69 7.41 -2.28
CA PHE A 596 -64.23 7.13 -3.63
C PHE A 596 -63.23 5.95 -3.61
N GLU A 597 -63.69 4.75 -3.97
CA GLU A 597 -62.86 3.54 -4.03
C GLU A 597 -61.82 3.58 -5.18
N GLU A 598 -61.95 4.52 -6.13
CA GLU A 598 -60.89 4.89 -7.07
C GLU A 598 -60.24 6.21 -6.63
N ALA A 599 -59.39 6.14 -5.61
CA ALA A 599 -58.41 7.20 -5.42
C ALA A 599 -57.54 7.24 -6.68
N ALA A 600 -57.51 8.38 -7.38
CA ALA A 600 -56.49 8.64 -8.40
C ALA A 600 -55.14 8.22 -7.82
N PRO A 601 -54.33 7.41 -8.54
CA PRO A 601 -53.11 6.86 -8.00
C PRO A 601 -52.30 8.01 -7.39
N PRO A 602 -51.79 7.87 -6.15
CA PRO A 602 -51.01 8.92 -5.53
C PRO A 602 -49.94 9.32 -6.54
N VAL A 603 -49.85 10.62 -6.86
CA VAL A 603 -48.83 11.15 -7.78
C VAL A 603 -47.52 10.45 -7.43
N PRO A 604 -46.93 9.66 -8.35
CA PRO A 604 -45.78 8.85 -8.03
C PRO A 604 -44.74 9.76 -7.39
N VAL A 605 -44.39 9.48 -6.13
CA VAL A 605 -43.29 10.18 -5.48
C VAL A 605 -42.08 9.93 -6.36
N LEU A 606 -41.57 10.99 -6.99
CA LEU A 606 -40.44 10.92 -7.90
C LEU A 606 -39.26 10.27 -7.18
N ARG A 607 -39.08 8.97 -7.40
CA ARG A 607 -37.89 8.25 -6.96
C ARG A 607 -36.83 8.51 -8.03
N MET A 608 -36.16 9.64 -7.90
CA MET A 608 -34.92 9.90 -8.64
C MET A 608 -33.98 8.74 -8.41
N THR A 609 -33.32 8.27 -9.47
CA THR A 609 -32.31 7.23 -9.32
C THR A 609 -31.09 7.78 -8.59
N GLU A 610 -30.33 6.89 -7.94
CA GLU A 610 -29.12 7.24 -7.21
C GLU A 610 -28.11 7.98 -8.09
N GLU A 611 -27.94 7.53 -9.33
CA GLU A 611 -27.04 8.11 -10.33
C GLU A 611 -27.46 9.53 -10.72
N GLN A 612 -28.77 9.78 -10.87
CA GLN A 612 -29.31 11.10 -11.17
C GLN A 612 -29.06 12.09 -10.03
N LEU A 613 -29.28 11.67 -8.79
CA LEU A 613 -29.01 12.54 -7.63
C LEU A 613 -27.52 12.87 -7.47
N CYS A 614 -26.63 11.93 -7.80
CA CYS A 614 -25.19 12.18 -7.84
C CYS A 614 -24.85 13.24 -8.89
N LEU A 615 -25.41 13.11 -10.09
CA LEU A 615 -25.22 14.07 -11.17
C LEU A 615 -25.70 15.49 -10.76
N PHE A 616 -26.90 15.59 -10.18
CA PHE A 616 -27.46 16.88 -9.75
C PHE A 616 -26.65 17.54 -8.62
N ALA A 617 -26.11 16.74 -7.69
CA ALA A 617 -25.21 17.26 -6.67
C ALA A 617 -23.95 17.86 -7.30
N ARG A 618 -23.32 17.16 -8.26
CA ARG A 618 -22.14 17.66 -8.97
C ARG A 618 -22.43 18.88 -9.84
N GLU A 619 -23.60 18.93 -10.50
CA GLU A 619 -24.05 20.11 -11.23
C GLU A 619 -24.18 21.34 -10.32
N ALA A 620 -24.82 21.18 -9.16
CA ALA A 620 -24.96 22.24 -8.19
C ALA A 620 -23.59 22.68 -7.64
N GLU A 621 -22.65 21.76 -7.39
CA GLU A 621 -21.27 22.08 -6.98
C GLU A 621 -20.54 22.92 -8.03
N VAL A 622 -20.58 22.53 -9.31
CA VAL A 622 -19.90 23.25 -10.40
C VAL A 622 -20.55 24.60 -10.68
N ASN A 623 -21.86 24.73 -10.47
CA ASN A 623 -22.58 26.00 -10.56
C ASN A 623 -22.41 26.89 -9.30
N LYS A 624 -21.74 26.40 -8.26
CA LYS A 624 -21.57 27.05 -6.95
C LYS A 624 -22.87 27.26 -6.16
N ASP A 625 -23.90 26.48 -6.48
CA ASP A 625 -25.17 26.42 -5.73
C ASP A 625 -25.04 25.46 -4.54
N TYR A 626 -24.19 25.80 -3.57
CA TYR A 626 -23.80 24.90 -2.48
C TYR A 626 -24.97 24.46 -1.58
N GLU A 627 -25.98 25.32 -1.40
CA GLU A 627 -27.19 24.97 -0.64
C GLU A 627 -27.97 23.84 -1.30
N LEU A 628 -28.14 23.94 -2.63
CA LEU A 628 -28.84 22.92 -3.41
C LEU A 628 -28.02 21.62 -3.48
N ALA A 629 -26.70 21.73 -3.63
CA ALA A 629 -25.78 20.58 -3.58
C ALA A 629 -25.89 19.82 -2.24
N SER A 630 -25.93 20.54 -1.11
CA SER A 630 -26.11 19.94 0.21
C SER A 630 -27.44 19.19 0.31
N VAL A 631 -28.53 19.76 -0.21
CA VAL A 631 -29.85 19.09 -0.24
C VAL A 631 -29.81 17.81 -1.07
N TYR A 632 -29.15 17.80 -2.23
CA TYR A 632 -29.04 16.58 -3.05
C TYR A 632 -28.21 15.49 -2.37
N HIS A 633 -27.08 15.84 -1.75
CA HIS A 633 -26.30 14.87 -0.98
C HIS A 633 -27.07 14.31 0.22
N GLN A 634 -27.82 15.16 0.94
CA GLN A 634 -28.69 14.70 2.03
C GLN A 634 -29.78 13.76 1.52
N LYS A 635 -30.42 14.07 0.40
CA LYS A 635 -31.41 13.16 -0.24
C LYS A 635 -30.80 11.81 -0.60
N ARG A 636 -29.54 11.76 -1.07
CA ARG A 636 -28.84 10.49 -1.35
C ARG A 636 -28.65 9.67 -0.08
N LEU A 637 -28.29 10.32 1.03
CA LEU A 637 -28.14 9.67 2.33
C LEU A 637 -29.48 9.20 2.92
N ASP A 638 -30.56 9.96 2.70
CA ASP A 638 -31.91 9.60 3.14
C ASP A 638 -32.47 8.38 2.38
N GLN A 639 -32.10 8.23 1.09
CA GLN A 639 -32.48 7.07 0.29
C GLN A 639 -31.76 5.80 0.76
N ASP A 640 -30.44 5.86 0.92
CA ASP A 640 -29.64 4.74 1.44
C ASP A 640 -28.52 5.23 2.36
N GLN A 641 -28.74 5.06 3.65
CA GLN A 641 -27.78 5.40 4.70
C GLN A 641 -26.64 4.38 4.83
N ARG A 642 -26.79 3.17 4.27
CA ARG A 642 -25.80 2.08 4.37
C ARG A 642 -24.79 2.09 3.22
N ASN A 643 -25.01 2.91 2.20
CA ASN A 643 -24.06 3.07 1.12
C ASN A 643 -22.87 3.94 1.56
N ILE A 644 -21.67 3.35 1.55
CA ILE A 644 -20.42 4.01 1.95
C ILE A 644 -20.07 5.15 0.99
N GLN A 645 -20.31 4.98 -0.32
CA GLN A 645 -19.95 5.97 -1.32
C GLN A 645 -20.71 7.29 -1.12
N HIS A 646 -21.95 7.24 -0.63
CA HIS A 646 -22.73 8.44 -0.33
C HIS A 646 -22.09 9.28 0.77
N TRP A 647 -21.62 8.62 1.84
CA TRP A 647 -20.90 9.30 2.93
C TRP A 647 -19.56 9.86 2.47
N LEU A 648 -18.86 9.14 1.60
CA LEU A 648 -17.60 9.60 1.02
C LEU A 648 -17.79 10.81 0.09
N ASP A 649 -18.78 10.79 -0.80
CA ASP A 649 -19.12 11.90 -1.71
C ASP A 649 -19.55 13.13 -0.90
N TYR A 650 -20.41 12.95 0.12
CA TYR A 650 -20.81 14.06 0.98
C TYR A 650 -19.62 14.62 1.77
N GLY A 651 -18.75 13.75 2.29
CA GLY A 651 -17.51 14.17 2.97
C GLY A 651 -16.57 14.95 2.05
N ALA A 652 -16.43 14.54 0.79
CA ALA A 652 -15.66 15.28 -0.24
C ALA A 652 -16.24 16.68 -0.51
N PHE A 653 -17.58 16.78 -0.55
CA PHE A 653 -18.28 18.06 -0.66
C PHE A 653 -18.06 18.94 0.59
N ARG A 654 -18.04 18.37 1.79
CA ARG A 654 -17.71 19.14 3.02
C ARG A 654 -16.26 19.62 3.03
N LEU A 655 -15.33 18.83 2.51
CA LEU A 655 -13.93 19.26 2.35
C LEU A 655 -13.80 20.40 1.35
N LEU A 656 -14.60 20.40 0.26
CA LEU A 656 -14.66 21.50 -0.70
C LEU A 656 -15.12 22.81 -0.03
N LEU A 657 -16.06 22.74 0.91
CA LEU A 657 -16.52 23.89 1.72
C LEU A 657 -15.60 24.23 2.89
N GLU A 658 -14.43 23.59 3.01
CA GLU A 658 -13.48 23.72 4.13
C GLU A 658 -14.08 23.33 5.51
N GLU A 659 -15.22 22.64 5.54
CA GLU A 659 -15.89 22.16 6.75
C GLU A 659 -15.31 20.80 7.22
N THR A 660 -14.05 20.82 7.64
CA THR A 660 -13.27 19.61 8.01
C THR A 660 -13.90 18.76 9.13
N THR A 661 -14.60 19.37 10.08
CA THR A 661 -15.27 18.65 11.18
C THR A 661 -16.46 17.83 10.69
N LYS A 662 -17.31 18.42 9.84
CA LYS A 662 -18.44 17.71 9.21
C LYS A 662 -17.92 16.58 8.31
N ALA A 663 -16.83 16.83 7.58
CA ALA A 663 -16.18 15.81 6.74
C ALA A 663 -15.68 14.62 7.59
N GLN A 664 -15.05 14.90 8.74
CA GLN A 664 -14.61 13.87 9.68
C GLN A 664 -15.78 12.98 10.12
N GLU A 665 -16.93 13.58 10.47
CA GLU A 665 -18.12 12.82 10.85
C GLU A 665 -18.61 11.91 9.73
N CYS A 666 -18.65 12.42 8.49
CA CYS A 666 -19.07 11.64 7.32
C CYS A 666 -18.16 10.43 7.08
N PHE A 667 -16.83 10.62 7.10
CA PHE A 667 -15.88 9.51 6.91
C PHE A 667 -15.89 8.52 8.09
N ARG A 668 -16.12 9.00 9.32
CA ARG A 668 -16.32 8.11 10.48
C ARG A 668 -17.63 7.31 10.37
N GLN A 669 -18.70 7.89 9.83
CA GLN A 669 -19.93 7.12 9.54
C GLN A 669 -19.65 6.02 8.50
N ALA A 670 -18.91 6.34 7.44
CA ALA A 670 -18.50 5.35 6.44
C ALA A 670 -17.71 4.18 7.07
N LEU A 671 -16.75 4.46 7.95
CA LEU A 671 -16.00 3.43 8.70
C LEU A 671 -16.87 2.64 9.68
N SER A 672 -17.90 3.25 10.26
CA SER A 672 -18.81 2.52 11.16
C SER A 672 -19.62 1.45 10.43
N LEU A 673 -19.90 1.68 9.14
CA LEU A 673 -20.55 0.72 8.24
C LEU A 673 -19.59 -0.42 7.89
N ASP A 674 -18.39 -0.08 7.40
CA ASP A 674 -17.32 -1.04 7.09
C ASP A 674 -15.96 -0.59 7.66
N PRO A 675 -15.50 -1.20 8.76
CA PRO A 675 -14.19 -0.90 9.36
C PRO A 675 -13.00 -1.26 8.46
N HIS A 676 -13.20 -2.10 7.43
CA HIS A 676 -12.14 -2.57 6.54
C HIS A 676 -12.04 -1.74 5.25
N HIS A 677 -12.87 -0.70 5.10
CA HIS A 677 -12.91 0.08 3.88
C HIS A 677 -11.73 1.07 3.78
N ILE A 678 -10.80 0.76 2.87
CA ILE A 678 -9.49 1.41 2.77
C ILE A 678 -9.61 2.90 2.45
N GLN A 679 -10.47 3.30 1.50
CA GLN A 679 -10.60 4.71 1.13
C GLN A 679 -11.10 5.55 2.32
N SER A 680 -12.03 5.01 3.13
CA SER A 680 -12.52 5.69 4.33
C SER A 680 -11.43 5.78 5.40
N LEU A 681 -10.58 4.76 5.57
CA LEU A 681 -9.44 4.82 6.50
C LEU A 681 -8.44 5.89 6.08
N LEU A 682 -8.08 5.93 4.79
CA LEU A 682 -7.16 6.93 4.25
C LEU A 682 -7.73 8.35 4.40
N LEU A 683 -9.01 8.56 4.12
CA LEU A 683 -9.66 9.86 4.27
C LEU A 683 -9.80 10.27 5.74
N CYS A 684 -10.08 9.33 6.65
CA CYS A 684 -10.04 9.61 8.09
C CYS A 684 -8.64 9.98 8.56
N GLY A 685 -7.60 9.32 8.05
CA GLY A 685 -6.20 9.66 8.30
C GLY A 685 -5.86 11.07 7.81
N VAL A 686 -6.22 11.40 6.56
CA VAL A 686 -6.02 12.73 5.95
C VAL A 686 -6.72 13.83 6.77
N VAL A 687 -8.00 13.64 7.11
CA VAL A 687 -8.75 14.63 7.90
C VAL A 687 -8.22 14.74 9.33
N ALA A 688 -7.81 13.63 9.95
CA ALA A 688 -7.17 13.65 11.26
C ALA A 688 -5.86 14.46 11.25
N VAL A 689 -5.06 14.37 10.18
CA VAL A 689 -3.87 15.23 9.99
C VAL A 689 -4.25 16.70 9.84
N MET A 690 -5.29 17.01 9.04
CA MET A 690 -5.78 18.38 8.88
C MET A 690 -6.26 18.98 10.22
N LEU A 691 -6.81 18.14 11.11
CA LEU A 691 -7.22 18.49 12.47
C LEU A 691 -6.08 18.39 13.51
N GLN A 692 -4.84 18.08 13.10
CA GLN A 692 -3.67 17.90 13.97
C GLN A 692 -3.76 16.73 14.97
N HIS A 693 -4.66 15.76 14.74
CA HIS A 693 -4.77 14.53 15.52
C HIS A 693 -3.82 13.44 14.99
N TYR A 694 -2.51 13.69 15.13
CA TYR A 694 -1.47 12.83 14.54
C TYR A 694 -1.49 11.38 15.05
N ALA A 695 -1.81 11.15 16.33
CA ALA A 695 -1.86 9.81 16.90
C ALA A 695 -3.02 8.96 16.33
N GLU A 696 -4.19 9.56 16.08
CA GLU A 696 -5.31 8.87 15.41
C GLU A 696 -4.95 8.59 13.94
N ALA A 697 -4.35 9.57 13.26
CA ALA A 697 -3.95 9.45 11.86
C ALA A 697 -2.96 8.28 11.63
N GLU A 698 -1.98 8.10 12.53
CA GLU A 698 -1.03 6.98 12.46
C GLU A 698 -1.75 5.64 12.45
N ILE A 699 -2.74 5.45 13.34
CA ILE A 699 -3.52 4.21 13.42
C ILE A 699 -4.31 3.99 12.12
N PHE A 700 -4.93 5.03 11.56
CA PHE A 700 -5.66 4.93 10.31
C PHE A 700 -4.75 4.56 9.13
N PHE A 701 -3.60 5.22 8.96
CA PHE A 701 -2.66 4.89 7.88
C PHE A 701 -2.04 3.50 8.03
N GLU A 702 -1.61 3.13 9.25
CA GLU A 702 -1.09 1.78 9.50
C GLU A 702 -2.15 0.71 9.25
N SER A 703 -3.40 0.94 9.65
CA SER A 703 -4.50 0.01 9.39
C SER A 703 -4.75 -0.16 7.88
N ALA A 704 -4.72 0.93 7.10
CA ALA A 704 -4.88 0.87 5.65
C ALA A 704 -3.75 0.06 4.98
N CYS A 705 -2.48 0.30 5.37
CA CYS A 705 -1.32 -0.46 4.88
C CYS A 705 -1.31 -1.93 5.32
N CYS A 706 -1.96 -2.27 6.44
CA CYS A 706 -2.10 -3.65 6.90
C CYS A 706 -3.24 -4.41 6.18
N LEU A 707 -4.37 -3.74 5.91
CA LEU A 707 -5.51 -4.35 5.23
C LEU A 707 -5.22 -4.63 3.75
N GLU A 708 -4.58 -3.69 3.05
CA GLU A 708 -4.15 -3.88 1.68
C GLU A 708 -2.66 -3.55 1.52
N PRO A 709 -1.77 -4.54 1.72
CA PRO A 709 -0.34 -4.37 1.52
C PRO A 709 0.04 -4.01 0.08
N SER A 710 -0.84 -4.27 -0.90
CA SER A 710 -0.64 -3.93 -2.33
C SER A 710 -1.02 -2.50 -2.70
N SER A 711 -1.60 -1.73 -1.79
CA SER A 711 -2.11 -0.39 -2.09
C SER A 711 -0.97 0.64 -2.17
N ILE A 712 -0.65 1.08 -3.39
CA ILE A 712 0.38 2.12 -3.61
C ILE A 712 -0.04 3.43 -2.93
N VAL A 713 -1.32 3.81 -3.03
CA VAL A 713 -1.85 5.06 -2.46
C VAL A 713 -1.73 5.06 -0.95
N ALA A 714 -2.04 3.94 -0.28
CA ALA A 714 -1.94 3.86 1.19
C ALA A 714 -0.50 4.07 1.68
N TRP A 715 0.47 3.40 1.06
CA TRP A 715 1.89 3.57 1.40
C TRP A 715 2.40 4.99 1.08
N THR A 716 2.03 5.57 -0.07
CA THR A 716 2.43 6.95 -0.39
C THR A 716 1.85 7.96 0.62
N LEU A 717 0.56 7.85 0.97
CA LEU A 717 -0.07 8.75 1.95
C LEU A 717 0.52 8.57 3.35
N SER A 718 0.84 7.34 3.76
CA SER A 718 1.55 7.07 5.00
C SER A 718 2.96 7.68 5.00
N GLY A 719 3.67 7.65 3.87
CA GLY A 719 4.98 8.29 3.73
C GLY A 719 4.91 9.81 3.88
N LEU A 720 3.96 10.46 3.19
CA LEU A 720 3.71 11.90 3.31
C LEU A 720 3.33 12.29 4.75
N PHE A 721 2.58 11.44 5.45
CA PHE A 721 2.24 11.64 6.85
C PHE A 721 3.46 11.55 7.79
N TYR A 722 4.32 10.54 7.63
CA TYR A 722 5.52 10.43 8.46
C TYR A 722 6.53 11.55 8.21
N GLU A 723 6.59 12.06 6.98
CA GLU A 723 7.38 13.24 6.65
C GLU A 723 6.85 14.50 7.36
N LEU A 724 5.53 14.69 7.42
CA LEU A 724 4.93 15.77 8.23
C LEU A 724 5.31 15.67 9.72
N GLN A 725 5.53 14.46 10.24
CA GLN A 725 5.99 14.24 11.62
C GLN A 725 7.52 14.34 11.79
N ASN A 726 8.29 14.60 10.72
CA ASN A 726 9.75 14.51 10.68
C ASN A 726 10.31 13.10 11.01
N ASN A 727 9.54 12.03 10.78
CA ASN A 727 10.00 10.65 10.92
C ASN A 727 10.50 10.10 9.58
N ASN A 728 11.72 10.50 9.21
CA ASN A 728 12.32 10.18 7.91
C ASN A 728 12.48 8.68 7.66
N ILE A 729 12.72 7.88 8.70
CA ILE A 729 12.94 6.43 8.60
C ILE A 729 11.66 5.75 8.08
N GLN A 730 10.52 6.05 8.72
CA GLN A 730 9.23 5.46 8.32
C GLN A 730 8.73 6.03 7.00
N ALA A 731 8.99 7.31 6.72
CA ALA A 731 8.64 7.93 5.44
C ALA A 731 9.37 7.26 4.27
N GLU A 732 10.68 7.09 4.35
CA GLU A 732 11.47 6.46 3.29
C GLU A 732 11.10 4.99 3.09
N MET A 733 10.80 4.27 4.18
CA MET A 733 10.29 2.90 4.10
C MET A 733 8.96 2.84 3.35
N ALA A 734 8.00 3.70 3.71
CA ALA A 734 6.70 3.73 3.06
C ALA A 734 6.82 4.07 1.56
N PHE A 735 7.66 5.05 1.19
CA PHE A 735 7.92 5.37 -0.21
C PHE A 735 8.66 4.25 -0.95
N ARG A 736 9.57 3.52 -0.30
CA ARG A 736 10.26 2.37 -0.88
C ARG A 736 9.29 1.23 -1.19
N GLU A 737 8.41 0.90 -0.24
CA GLU A 737 7.36 -0.11 -0.46
C GLU A 737 6.39 0.32 -1.57
N ALA A 738 5.94 1.58 -1.57
CA ALA A 738 5.10 2.11 -2.66
C ALA A 738 5.78 1.99 -4.04
N LYS A 739 7.07 2.33 -4.15
CA LYS A 739 7.85 2.22 -5.39
C LYS A 739 8.02 0.76 -5.82
N LYS A 740 8.25 -0.15 -4.87
CA LYS A 740 8.36 -1.59 -5.13
C LYS A 740 7.07 -2.15 -5.70
N LEU A 741 5.93 -1.80 -5.10
CA LEU A 741 4.59 -2.21 -5.56
C LEU A 741 4.28 -1.65 -6.96
N LEU A 742 4.62 -0.38 -7.21
CA LEU A 742 4.45 0.23 -8.53
C LEU A 742 5.28 -0.49 -9.61
N LYS A 743 6.56 -0.79 -9.33
CA LYS A 743 7.40 -1.57 -10.24
C LYS A 743 6.83 -2.96 -10.51
N ALA A 744 6.34 -3.63 -9.47
CA ALA A 744 5.71 -4.95 -9.61
C ALA A 744 4.42 -4.90 -10.45
N GLN A 745 3.64 -3.82 -10.35
CA GLN A 745 2.46 -3.61 -11.19
C GLN A 745 2.86 -3.39 -12.66
N LEU A 746 3.83 -2.52 -12.93
CA LEU A 746 4.31 -2.23 -14.29
C LEU A 746 4.92 -3.48 -14.97
N ALA A 747 5.62 -4.32 -14.20
CA ALA A 747 6.16 -5.59 -14.71
C ALA A 747 5.04 -6.55 -15.18
N LYS A 748 3.96 -6.66 -14.40
CA LYS A 748 2.79 -7.49 -14.76
C LYS A 748 2.08 -6.97 -16.01
N GLU A 749 1.98 -5.66 -16.17
CA GLU A 749 1.36 -5.03 -17.34
C GLU A 749 2.19 -5.24 -18.62
N GLY A 750 3.53 -5.17 -18.51
CA GLY A 750 4.45 -5.49 -19.61
C GLY A 750 4.32 -6.94 -20.11
N GLU A 751 4.27 -7.92 -19.20
CA GLU A 751 4.09 -9.34 -19.55
C GLU A 751 2.71 -9.63 -20.19
N ARG A 752 1.68 -8.84 -19.84
CA ARG A 752 0.35 -8.93 -20.44
C ARG A 752 0.34 -8.37 -21.86
N GLY A 753 1.05 -7.26 -22.08
CA GLY A 753 1.23 -6.65 -23.41
C GLY A 753 1.97 -7.56 -24.39
N GLU A 754 3.03 -8.24 -23.96
CA GLU A 754 3.78 -9.18 -24.82
C GLU A 754 2.95 -10.41 -25.24
N LYS A 755 2.12 -10.95 -24.35
CA LYS A 755 1.19 -12.04 -24.70
C LYS A 755 0.11 -11.59 -25.69
N GLN A 756 -0.33 -10.34 -25.64
CA GLN A 756 -1.33 -9.79 -26.56
C GLN A 756 -0.77 -9.47 -27.95
N ILE A 757 0.50 -9.04 -28.05
CA ILE A 757 1.16 -8.76 -29.34
C ILE A 757 1.43 -10.06 -30.12
N SER A 758 1.67 -11.19 -29.43
CA SER A 758 1.86 -12.50 -30.07
C SER A 758 0.59 -13.11 -30.70
N ALA A 759 -0.60 -12.60 -30.38
CA ALA A 759 -1.89 -13.13 -30.86
C ALA A 759 -2.45 -12.40 -32.09
N THR A 760 -1.85 -11.29 -32.51
CA THR A 760 -2.27 -10.49 -33.68
C THR A 760 -1.17 -10.45 -34.74
N SER A 761 -0.88 -11.61 -35.33
CA SER A 761 -0.24 -11.68 -36.64
C SER A 761 -1.12 -12.52 -37.56
N VAL A 762 -2.04 -11.85 -38.25
CA VAL A 762 -2.86 -12.45 -39.32
C VAL A 762 -2.01 -12.51 -40.58
N ARG A 763 -1.73 -13.74 -41.00
CA ARG A 763 -1.00 -14.12 -42.22
C ARG A 763 -1.92 -13.92 -43.44
N SER A 764 -1.44 -13.22 -44.46
CA SER A 764 -2.11 -13.05 -45.76
C SER A 764 -2.09 -14.36 -46.59
N PRO A 765 -3.11 -14.64 -47.42
CA PRO A 765 -3.17 -15.86 -48.24
C PRO A 765 -2.81 -15.60 -49.71
N SER A 766 -2.05 -16.51 -50.33
CA SER A 766 -1.98 -16.71 -51.79
C SER A 766 -1.38 -18.11 -52.08
N PRO A 767 -1.60 -18.72 -53.27
CA PRO A 767 -2.18 -20.06 -53.44
C PRO A 767 -1.16 -21.20 -53.64
N GLY A 768 -1.62 -22.44 -53.45
CA GLY A 768 -0.85 -23.70 -53.60
C GLY A 768 -0.34 -23.99 -55.04
N PRO A 769 0.33 -25.14 -55.29
CA PRO A 769 -0.21 -26.48 -54.95
C PRO A 769 0.83 -27.51 -54.46
N GLY A 770 0.34 -28.69 -54.01
CA GLY A 770 1.09 -29.95 -54.17
C GLY A 770 1.25 -30.85 -52.95
N ASN A 771 0.27 -31.75 -52.78
CA ASN A 771 0.43 -33.18 -52.45
C ASN A 771 1.01 -33.69 -51.11
N THR A 772 0.17 -34.56 -50.53
CA THR A 772 0.42 -35.91 -49.96
C THR A 772 0.92 -36.11 -48.52
N GLY A 773 0.18 -36.95 -47.80
CA GLY A 773 0.66 -37.85 -46.73
C GLY A 773 0.16 -37.50 -45.32
N GLN A 774 -1.02 -37.97 -44.91
CA GLN A 774 -1.19 -39.19 -44.07
C GLN A 774 -0.42 -39.17 -42.73
N ASN A 775 -1.11 -38.94 -41.60
CA ASN A 775 -1.64 -40.01 -40.74
C ASN A 775 -1.94 -39.53 -39.31
N SER A 776 -3.14 -39.93 -38.90
CA SER A 776 -3.79 -39.94 -37.59
C SER A 776 -3.06 -40.74 -36.51
N THR A 777 -3.30 -40.37 -35.24
CA THR A 777 -3.91 -41.15 -34.12
C THR A 777 -3.52 -40.45 -32.80
N SER A 778 -4.38 -39.92 -31.94
CA SER A 778 -5.62 -40.34 -31.24
C SER A 778 -5.39 -41.03 -29.88
N HIS A 779 -6.24 -40.62 -28.92
CA HIS A 779 -6.55 -41.16 -27.58
C HIS A 779 -5.78 -40.56 -26.39
N GLY A 780 -6.43 -40.21 -25.27
CA GLY A 780 -7.82 -40.39 -24.86
C GLY A 780 -8.05 -39.85 -23.44
N ASN A 781 -9.32 -39.52 -23.17
CA ASN A 781 -9.88 -38.86 -21.98
C ASN A 781 -9.61 -39.55 -20.62
N LEU A 782 -9.66 -38.76 -19.53
CA LEU A 782 -10.51 -39.08 -18.37
C LEU A 782 -10.79 -37.86 -17.48
N VAL A 783 -12.07 -37.71 -17.14
CA VAL A 783 -12.70 -36.66 -16.33
C VAL A 783 -12.85 -37.14 -14.89
N LEU A 784 -12.73 -36.24 -13.90
CA LEU A 784 -13.52 -36.30 -12.64
C LEU A 784 -13.60 -34.92 -11.97
N LYS A 785 -14.83 -34.52 -11.64
CA LYS A 785 -15.26 -33.25 -11.00
C LYS A 785 -15.42 -33.42 -9.48
N THR A 786 -15.19 -32.34 -8.71
CA THR A 786 -15.90 -31.99 -7.44
C THR A 786 -15.81 -30.45 -7.20
N PRO A 787 -16.68 -29.85 -6.35
CA PRO A 787 -17.26 -28.52 -6.59
C PRO A 787 -16.59 -27.36 -5.82
N ASP A 788 -16.56 -26.18 -6.45
CA ASP A 788 -16.16 -24.90 -5.85
C ASP A 788 -17.31 -24.23 -5.07
N LEU A 789 -17.04 -23.85 -3.82
CA LEU A 789 -17.78 -22.83 -3.07
C LEU A 789 -17.26 -21.44 -3.46
N GLY A 790 -18.21 -20.54 -3.74
CA GLY A 790 -17.97 -19.22 -4.33
C GLY A 790 -17.15 -18.27 -3.47
N ARG A 791 -16.12 -17.69 -4.10
CA ARG A 791 -15.39 -16.50 -3.66
C ARG A 791 -15.84 -15.35 -4.57
N SER A 792 -16.59 -14.39 -4.01
CA SER A 792 -17.02 -13.17 -4.69
C SER A 792 -15.82 -12.24 -4.88
N SER A 793 -15.33 -12.13 -6.11
CA SER A 793 -14.40 -11.10 -6.55
C SER A 793 -15.21 -9.90 -7.04
N CYS A 794 -15.00 -8.74 -6.40
CA CYS A 794 -15.36 -7.45 -6.96
C CYS A 794 -14.66 -7.30 -8.32
N LYS A 795 -15.46 -7.24 -9.39
CA LYS A 795 -15.05 -6.71 -10.69
C LYS A 795 -15.67 -5.33 -10.80
N GLU A 796 -14.85 -4.39 -11.24
CA GLU A 796 -15.31 -3.17 -11.90
C GLU A 796 -16.29 -3.57 -13.00
N ILE A 797 -17.54 -3.16 -12.83
CA ILE A 797 -18.59 -3.35 -13.82
C ILE A 797 -18.63 -2.08 -14.65
N SER A 798 -17.91 -2.09 -15.77
CA SER A 798 -18.41 -1.48 -16.99
C SER A 798 -19.35 -2.49 -17.63
N SER A 799 -20.67 -2.25 -17.52
CA SER A 799 -21.66 -3.01 -18.27
C SER A 799 -22.68 -2.08 -18.89
N HIS A 800 -22.42 -1.67 -20.12
CA HIS A 800 -23.49 -1.48 -21.08
C HIS A 800 -24.02 -2.87 -21.47
N ARG A 801 -25.20 -3.23 -20.97
CA ARG A 801 -26.10 -4.16 -21.67
C ARG A 801 -27.53 -3.69 -21.58
N LEU A 802 -28.05 -3.44 -22.77
CA LEU A 802 -29.45 -3.37 -23.20
C LEU A 802 -30.40 -4.26 -22.38
N CYS A 803 -31.45 -3.65 -21.84
CA CYS A 803 -32.73 -4.29 -21.61
C CYS A 803 -33.78 -3.64 -22.53
N HIS A 804 -34.37 -4.48 -23.37
CA HIS A 804 -35.57 -4.23 -24.16
C HIS A 804 -36.79 -3.96 -23.27
N LEU A 805 -37.70 -3.07 -23.71
CA LEU A 805 -39.17 -3.27 -23.82
C LEU A 805 -39.84 -1.99 -24.39
N PRO A 806 -41.10 -2.02 -24.88
CA PRO A 806 -41.39 -2.02 -26.32
C PRO A 806 -42.14 -0.78 -26.84
N GLY A 807 -42.10 -0.60 -28.17
CA GLY A 807 -43.20 -0.04 -28.94
C GLY A 807 -43.20 1.47 -29.15
N PHE A 808 -42.57 1.93 -30.22
CA PHE A 808 -43.18 2.88 -31.15
C PHE A 808 -42.64 2.62 -32.56
N THR A 809 -43.55 2.45 -33.49
CA THR A 809 -43.33 2.11 -34.91
C THR A 809 -43.51 3.34 -35.81
N LEU A 810 -42.79 3.30 -36.95
CA LEU A 810 -42.84 4.17 -38.15
C LEU A 810 -42.20 5.56 -38.00
N CYS A 811 -41.44 6.11 -38.95
CA CYS A 811 -41.05 5.77 -40.33
C CYS A 811 -39.73 6.53 -40.59
N GLY A 812 -38.66 5.90 -41.09
CA GLY A 812 -38.28 5.94 -42.50
C GLY A 812 -37.63 7.29 -42.89
N TRP A 813 -36.34 7.31 -43.22
CA TRP A 813 -35.77 7.96 -44.41
C TRP A 813 -34.30 7.56 -44.62
N ASP A 814 -33.98 7.44 -45.90
CA ASP A 814 -32.87 6.72 -46.48
C ASP A 814 -31.49 7.33 -46.25
N ALA A 815 -30.52 6.42 -46.33
CA ALA A 815 -29.09 6.67 -46.36
C ALA A 815 -28.70 7.66 -47.48
N PHE A 816 -27.88 8.66 -47.12
CA PHE A 816 -27.03 9.36 -48.06
C PHE A 816 -25.59 9.33 -47.57
N VAL A 817 -24.77 8.58 -48.32
CA VAL A 817 -23.31 8.66 -48.33
C VAL A 817 -22.91 9.84 -49.23
N PRO A 818 -21.88 10.61 -48.86
CA PRO A 818 -20.83 10.91 -49.83
C PRO A 818 -19.44 10.69 -49.19
N SER A 819 -18.71 9.66 -49.61
CA SER A 819 -17.70 9.72 -50.70
C SER A 819 -16.56 10.69 -50.42
N ARG A 820 -15.40 10.08 -50.10
CA ARG A 820 -14.06 10.67 -50.08
C ARG A 820 -13.77 11.44 -51.37
N VAL A 821 -13.22 12.64 -51.23
CA VAL A 821 -12.46 13.32 -52.30
C VAL A 821 -11.02 13.47 -51.83
N SER A 822 -10.11 13.00 -52.68
CA SER A 822 -8.66 13.10 -52.58
C SER A 822 -8.14 14.16 -53.56
N ALA A 823 -7.21 15.02 -53.12
CA ALA A 823 -6.17 15.71 -53.91
C ALA A 823 -5.36 16.59 -52.95
N SER A 824 -4.12 16.24 -52.57
CA SER A 824 -2.85 16.49 -53.27
C SER A 824 -2.39 17.96 -53.33
N ALA A 825 -1.28 18.20 -52.61
CA ALA A 825 -0.16 19.10 -52.92
C ALA A 825 -0.39 20.62 -53.07
N LEU A 826 0.25 21.39 -52.18
CA LEU A 826 1.14 22.48 -52.59
C LEU A 826 2.15 22.80 -51.49
N ALA A 827 3.44 22.73 -51.85
CA ALA A 827 4.57 23.22 -51.06
C ALA A 827 5.12 24.48 -51.74
N SER A 828 5.48 25.50 -50.95
CA SER A 828 6.42 26.56 -51.35
C SER A 828 6.95 27.32 -50.11
N GLU A 829 8.18 26.97 -49.69
CA GLU A 829 9.38 27.85 -49.66
C GLU A 829 9.19 29.40 -49.69
N ILE A 830 9.93 30.31 -49.03
CA ILE A 830 11.17 30.46 -48.20
C ILE A 830 11.08 31.89 -47.58
N LYS A 831 11.66 32.14 -46.38
CA LYS A 831 12.66 33.20 -46.05
C LYS A 831 12.61 33.71 -44.60
N SER A 832 13.63 33.32 -43.84
CA SER A 832 14.20 34.07 -42.72
C SER A 832 14.84 35.39 -43.17
N PRO A 833 15.10 36.31 -42.22
CA PRO A 833 16.50 36.65 -41.99
C PRO A 833 16.90 36.64 -40.51
N VAL A 834 18.19 36.32 -40.33
CA VAL A 834 18.97 36.35 -39.10
C VAL A 834 19.38 37.79 -38.78
N LEU A 835 19.26 38.20 -37.51
CA LEU A 835 20.12 39.21 -36.90
C LEU A 835 20.52 38.76 -35.49
N VAL A 836 21.84 38.65 -35.32
CA VAL A 836 22.63 38.38 -34.11
C VAL A 836 22.91 39.76 -33.49
N LEU A 837 22.76 40.06 -32.18
CA LEU A 837 23.69 39.81 -31.07
C LEU A 837 23.16 40.56 -29.83
N GLY A 838 23.30 40.02 -28.61
CA GLY A 838 23.08 40.81 -27.39
C GLY A 838 22.83 40.05 -26.08
N LEU A 839 23.74 39.14 -25.73
CA LEU A 839 23.99 38.47 -24.43
C LEU A 839 23.30 39.02 -23.16
N MET A 840 22.56 38.15 -22.46
CA MET A 840 22.58 38.08 -20.99
C MET A 840 22.29 36.62 -20.56
N GLU A 841 23.31 35.95 -20.01
CA GLU A 841 23.33 34.52 -19.67
C GLU A 841 22.51 34.22 -18.40
N MET A 842 21.49 33.38 -18.54
CA MET A 842 20.90 32.57 -17.45
C MET A 842 20.99 31.11 -17.89
N ARG A 843 21.75 30.30 -17.14
CA ARG A 843 22.07 28.91 -17.46
C ARG A 843 20.80 28.04 -17.42
N PHE A 844 20.33 27.60 -18.59
CA PHE A 844 19.37 26.51 -18.72
C PHE A 844 20.11 25.17 -18.77
N LEU A 845 19.67 24.21 -17.95
CA LEU A 845 20.01 22.79 -18.09
C LEU A 845 19.29 22.22 -19.32
N ALA A 846 20.04 21.49 -20.15
CA ALA A 846 19.62 20.97 -21.44
C ALA A 846 18.46 19.95 -21.33
N ALA A 847 17.49 20.06 -22.24
CA ALA A 847 16.40 19.10 -22.41
C ALA A 847 16.90 17.81 -23.11
N PRO A 848 16.41 16.62 -22.74
CA PRO A 848 16.67 15.40 -23.49
C PRO A 848 15.79 15.33 -24.76
N SER A 849 16.35 14.77 -25.84
CA SER A 849 15.71 14.58 -27.15
C SER A 849 14.52 13.61 -27.11
N PRO A 850 13.50 13.79 -27.98
CA PRO A 850 12.35 12.89 -28.02
C PRO A 850 12.73 11.56 -28.68
N VAL A 851 12.67 10.47 -27.91
CA VAL A 851 12.69 9.12 -28.45
C VAL A 851 11.26 8.77 -28.87
N SER A 852 11.05 8.62 -30.18
CA SER A 852 9.79 8.14 -30.76
C SER A 852 9.56 6.67 -30.39
N GLY A 853 8.67 6.45 -29.44
CA GLY A 853 8.08 5.16 -29.09
C GLY A 853 6.92 5.39 -28.13
N LEU A 854 5.73 4.90 -28.47
CA LEU A 854 4.54 4.98 -27.62
C LEU A 854 4.80 4.25 -26.28
N SER A 855 5.20 5.01 -25.28
CA SER A 855 5.23 4.64 -23.87
C SER A 855 4.68 5.86 -23.13
N GLN A 856 3.49 5.74 -22.52
CA GLN A 856 3.03 6.74 -21.57
C GLN A 856 4.15 6.97 -20.52
N PRO A 857 4.37 8.21 -20.05
CA PRO A 857 5.33 8.43 -18.98
C PRO A 857 4.89 7.58 -17.77
N PRO A 858 5.81 6.85 -17.12
CA PRO A 858 5.45 5.98 -16.01
C PRO A 858 4.80 6.83 -14.90
N CYS A 859 3.54 6.55 -14.58
CA CYS A 859 2.84 7.22 -13.49
C CYS A 859 3.57 6.93 -12.18
N THR A 860 4.06 7.97 -11.51
CA THR A 860 4.79 7.86 -10.25
C THR A 860 3.87 7.50 -9.09
N ILE A 861 4.47 7.11 -7.95
CA ILE A 861 3.71 6.84 -6.73
C ILE A 861 2.94 8.08 -6.22
N PHE A 862 3.47 9.29 -6.49
CA PHE A 862 2.90 10.55 -6.05
C PHE A 862 1.74 10.97 -6.94
N MET A 863 1.86 10.79 -8.25
CA MET A 863 0.73 11.06 -9.17
C MET A 863 -0.47 10.16 -8.92
N LYS A 864 -0.26 8.87 -8.60
CA LYS A 864 -1.36 7.99 -8.13
C LYS A 864 -2.05 8.50 -6.87
N ALA A 865 -1.28 9.05 -5.93
CA ALA A 865 -1.86 9.66 -4.73
C ALA A 865 -2.61 10.97 -5.06
N VAL A 866 -2.07 11.81 -5.95
CA VAL A 866 -2.72 13.04 -6.42
C VAL A 866 -4.07 12.76 -7.07
N GLU A 867 -4.15 11.77 -7.95
CA GLU A 867 -5.41 11.35 -8.59
C GLU A 867 -6.48 10.97 -7.56
N PHE A 868 -6.09 10.21 -6.54
CA PHE A 868 -6.97 9.87 -5.42
C PHE A 868 -7.39 11.12 -4.62
N LEU A 869 -6.45 11.96 -4.22
CA LEU A 869 -6.69 13.11 -3.34
C LEU A 869 -7.55 14.21 -4.00
N ILE A 870 -7.38 14.43 -5.31
CA ILE A 870 -8.19 15.41 -6.07
C ILE A 870 -9.65 14.98 -6.12
N LYS A 871 -9.94 13.69 -6.24
CA LYS A 871 -11.32 13.17 -6.23
C LYS A 871 -12.08 13.52 -4.94
N PHE A 872 -11.38 13.67 -3.83
CA PHE A 872 -11.95 13.96 -2.51
C PHE A 872 -11.68 15.39 -2.02
N ASN A 873 -11.18 16.29 -2.88
CA ASN A 873 -10.91 17.70 -2.57
C ASN A 873 -9.93 17.91 -1.39
N ALA A 874 -8.99 16.98 -1.16
CA ALA A 874 -7.99 17.08 -0.09
C ALA A 874 -6.77 17.93 -0.51
N ILE A 875 -7.00 19.22 -0.79
CA ILE A 875 -6.06 20.13 -1.47
C ILE A 875 -4.68 20.22 -0.79
N GLN A 876 -4.63 20.20 0.55
CA GLN A 876 -3.36 20.27 1.29
C GLN A 876 -2.43 19.11 0.95
N PHE A 877 -2.94 17.88 0.98
CA PHE A 877 -2.17 16.68 0.63
C PHE A 877 -1.85 16.63 -0.87
N VAL A 878 -2.73 17.17 -1.74
CA VAL A 878 -2.44 17.29 -3.18
C VAL A 878 -1.17 18.12 -3.41
N HIS A 879 -1.07 19.30 -2.78
CA HIS A 879 0.12 20.14 -2.94
C HIS A 879 1.39 19.49 -2.41
N MET A 880 1.31 18.74 -1.30
CA MET A 880 2.44 17.96 -0.80
C MET A 880 2.90 16.90 -1.80
N ALA A 881 1.97 16.08 -2.30
CA ALA A 881 2.29 15.05 -3.27
C ALA A 881 2.84 15.63 -4.59
N LEU A 882 2.29 16.76 -5.07
CA LEU A 882 2.80 17.49 -6.23
C LEU A 882 4.22 18.03 -6.00
N ALA A 883 4.54 18.50 -4.79
CA ALA A 883 5.90 18.96 -4.48
C ALA A 883 6.92 17.80 -4.57
N HIS A 884 6.55 16.61 -4.07
CA HIS A 884 7.40 15.42 -4.23
C HIS A 884 7.53 14.96 -5.67
N GLU A 885 6.49 15.14 -6.48
CA GLU A 885 6.57 14.84 -7.91
C GLU A 885 7.68 15.66 -8.56
N LEU A 886 7.73 16.99 -8.33
CA LEU A 886 8.78 17.85 -8.88
C LEU A 886 10.19 17.48 -8.44
N LEU A 887 10.35 16.94 -7.23
CA LEU A 887 11.63 16.51 -6.69
C LEU A 887 12.05 15.11 -7.18
N SER A 888 11.12 14.35 -7.75
CA SER A 888 11.39 13.00 -8.24
C SER A 888 12.26 13.04 -9.50
N LEU A 889 13.41 12.36 -9.46
CA LEU A 889 14.32 12.23 -10.61
C LEU A 889 13.67 11.59 -11.85
N GLN A 890 12.58 10.84 -11.66
CA GLN A 890 11.84 10.17 -12.74
C GLN A 890 10.54 10.91 -13.13
N GLY A 891 10.06 11.84 -12.31
CA GLY A 891 8.77 12.52 -12.46
C GLY A 891 8.96 13.99 -12.77
N GLY A 892 9.23 14.34 -14.02
CA GLY A 892 9.10 15.74 -14.45
C GLY A 892 7.64 16.21 -14.37
N PRO A 893 7.36 17.52 -14.51
CA PRO A 893 5.99 18.00 -14.55
C PRO A 893 5.27 17.44 -15.79
N SER A 894 4.49 16.38 -15.58
CA SER A 894 3.72 15.70 -16.60
C SER A 894 2.46 16.49 -16.99
N CYS A 895 1.79 16.11 -18.08
CA CYS A 895 0.48 16.69 -18.40
C CYS A 895 -0.52 16.51 -17.24
N ALA A 896 -0.54 15.31 -16.63
CA ALA A 896 -1.37 15.02 -15.45
C ALA A 896 -1.01 15.90 -14.24
N TYR A 897 0.27 16.21 -14.02
CA TYR A 897 0.72 17.15 -12.98
C TYR A 897 0.13 18.54 -13.19
N TYR A 898 0.23 19.10 -14.40
CA TYR A 898 -0.33 20.43 -14.69
C TYR A 898 -1.86 20.45 -14.66
N LEU A 899 -2.52 19.37 -15.07
CA LEU A 899 -3.98 19.23 -14.94
C LEU A 899 -4.41 19.21 -13.47
N ALA A 900 -3.70 18.46 -12.63
CA ALA A 900 -3.92 18.42 -11.19
C ALA A 900 -3.76 19.82 -10.56
N LEU A 901 -2.67 20.52 -10.91
CA LEU A 901 -2.41 21.87 -10.43
C LEU A 901 -3.48 22.86 -10.92
N ALA A 902 -3.86 22.81 -12.21
CA ALA A 902 -4.91 23.65 -12.76
C ALA A 902 -6.25 23.46 -12.04
N ARG A 903 -6.65 22.22 -11.74
CA ARG A 903 -7.84 21.92 -10.94
C ARG A 903 -7.75 22.54 -9.55
N THR A 904 -6.62 22.41 -8.84
CA THR A 904 -6.46 23.05 -7.52
C THR A 904 -6.48 24.58 -7.59
N CYS A 905 -5.94 25.17 -8.66
CA CYS A 905 -5.99 26.62 -8.88
C CYS A 905 -7.41 27.11 -9.19
N LEU A 906 -8.21 26.34 -9.94
CA LEU A 906 -9.63 26.65 -10.18
C LEU A 906 -10.43 26.66 -8.88
N LEU A 907 -10.20 25.68 -8.00
CA LEU A 907 -10.84 25.64 -6.67
C LEU A 907 -10.48 26.85 -5.80
N LYS A 908 -9.24 27.35 -5.92
CA LYS A 908 -8.76 28.56 -5.23
C LYS A 908 -9.11 29.87 -5.97
N GLU A 909 -9.81 29.79 -7.10
CA GLU A 909 -10.12 30.92 -7.99
C GLU A 909 -8.89 31.69 -8.51
N ASP A 910 -7.70 31.07 -8.54
CA ASP A 910 -6.47 31.65 -9.07
C ASP A 910 -6.37 31.45 -10.59
N PHE A 911 -7.12 32.28 -11.33
CA PHE A 911 -7.29 32.15 -12.79
C PHE A 911 -6.03 32.45 -13.62
N SER A 912 -5.05 33.18 -13.08
CA SER A 912 -3.82 33.52 -13.79
C SER A 912 -2.87 32.31 -13.82
N LYS A 913 -2.58 31.73 -12.64
CA LYS A 913 -1.76 30.52 -12.53
C LYS A 913 -2.41 29.33 -13.23
N CYS A 914 -3.74 29.20 -13.15
CA CYS A 914 -4.47 28.16 -13.88
C CYS A 914 -4.22 28.25 -15.40
N GLN A 915 -4.22 29.46 -15.98
CA GLN A 915 -3.98 29.64 -17.40
C GLN A 915 -2.56 29.25 -17.80
N GLU A 916 -1.57 29.56 -16.97
CA GLU A 916 -0.18 29.15 -17.19
C GLU A 916 -0.03 27.63 -17.14
N CYS A 917 -0.61 26.98 -16.13
CA CYS A 917 -0.57 25.52 -15.98
C CYS A 917 -1.20 24.82 -17.19
N LEU A 918 -2.37 25.28 -17.64
CA LEU A 918 -3.04 24.71 -18.82
C LEU A 918 -2.27 24.97 -20.12
N ARG A 919 -1.57 26.11 -20.23
CA ARG A 919 -0.70 26.39 -21.39
C ARG A 919 0.45 25.39 -21.45
N GLU A 920 1.09 25.08 -20.33
CA GLU A 920 2.14 24.06 -20.28
C GLU A 920 1.58 22.65 -20.50
N ALA A 921 0.39 22.33 -19.97
CA ALA A 921 -0.27 21.04 -20.23
C ALA A 921 -0.53 20.80 -21.72
N VAL A 922 -1.05 21.81 -22.45
CA VAL A 922 -1.26 21.74 -23.91
C VAL A 922 0.05 21.55 -24.67
N ARG A 923 1.15 22.16 -24.21
CA ARG A 923 2.48 22.00 -24.85
C ARG A 923 2.99 20.57 -24.72
N ILE A 924 2.73 19.90 -23.60
CA ILE A 924 3.18 18.53 -23.36
C ILE A 924 2.30 17.53 -24.11
N ASP A 925 0.98 17.63 -23.94
CA ASP A 925 0.02 16.71 -24.54
C ASP A 925 -1.21 17.46 -25.07
N HIS A 926 -1.13 17.83 -26.34
CA HIS A 926 -2.20 18.53 -27.05
C HIS A 926 -3.35 17.63 -27.49
N MET A 927 -3.20 16.30 -27.38
CA MET A 927 -4.21 15.31 -27.76
C MET A 927 -5.11 14.91 -26.59
N ASN A 928 -4.77 15.34 -25.37
CA ASN A 928 -5.55 15.01 -24.18
C ASN A 928 -6.86 15.83 -24.10
N PRO A 929 -8.04 15.17 -24.14
CA PRO A 929 -9.34 15.86 -24.08
C PRO A 929 -9.55 16.62 -22.76
N ASN A 930 -9.00 16.12 -21.64
CA ASN A 930 -9.19 16.74 -20.32
C ASN A 930 -8.53 18.13 -20.24
N VAL A 931 -7.44 18.35 -20.97
CA VAL A 931 -6.76 19.65 -21.00
C VAL A 931 -7.63 20.69 -21.69
N TRP A 932 -8.22 20.34 -22.83
CA TRP A 932 -9.12 21.23 -23.57
C TRP A 932 -10.43 21.48 -22.82
N ALA A 933 -10.97 20.46 -22.14
CA ALA A 933 -12.15 20.62 -21.30
C ALA A 933 -11.91 21.63 -20.15
N GLN A 934 -10.80 21.47 -19.42
CA GLN A 934 -10.43 22.37 -18.32
C GLN A 934 -10.09 23.78 -18.80
N LYS A 935 -9.45 23.90 -19.97
CA LYS A 935 -9.18 25.20 -20.61
C LYS A 935 -10.46 25.91 -21.04
N GLY A 936 -11.38 25.19 -21.69
CA GLY A 936 -12.70 25.71 -22.03
C GLY A 936 -13.46 26.18 -20.79
N HIS A 937 -13.39 25.41 -19.69
CA HIS A 937 -14.00 25.78 -18.42
C HIS A 937 -13.40 27.06 -17.81
N LEU A 938 -12.07 27.19 -17.82
CA LEU A 938 -11.40 28.41 -17.39
C LEU A 938 -11.84 29.63 -18.22
N CYS A 939 -11.88 29.52 -19.55
CA CYS A 939 -12.31 30.61 -20.43
C CYS A 939 -13.79 30.97 -20.21
N TYR A 940 -14.65 29.97 -19.98
CA TYR A 940 -16.05 30.18 -19.63
C TYR A 940 -16.19 30.98 -18.31
N LEU A 941 -15.44 30.62 -17.27
CA LEU A 941 -15.43 31.36 -16.00
C LEU A 941 -14.90 32.80 -16.16
N LYS A 942 -13.96 33.03 -17.07
CA LYS A 942 -13.47 34.37 -17.44
C LYS A 942 -14.44 35.16 -18.34
N ARG A 943 -15.55 34.55 -18.79
CA ARG A 943 -16.51 35.08 -19.77
C ARG A 943 -15.93 35.31 -21.18
N ASP A 944 -14.86 34.60 -21.53
CA ASP A 944 -14.37 34.55 -22.91
C ASP A 944 -15.06 33.39 -23.64
N PHE A 945 -16.27 33.65 -24.13
CA PHE A 945 -17.11 32.63 -24.74
C PHE A 945 -16.58 32.15 -26.10
N GLY A 946 -15.85 33.00 -26.83
CA GLY A 946 -15.25 32.63 -28.11
C GLY A 946 -14.19 31.55 -27.96
N GLU A 947 -13.18 31.78 -27.10
CA GLU A 947 -12.13 30.78 -26.86
C GLU A 947 -12.69 29.53 -26.14
N ALA A 948 -13.69 29.71 -25.26
CA ALA A 948 -14.34 28.59 -24.58
C ALA A 948 -15.05 27.65 -25.58
N LYS A 949 -15.78 28.20 -26.55
CA LYS A 949 -16.48 27.45 -27.61
C LYS A 949 -15.51 26.58 -28.40
N GLU A 950 -14.41 27.16 -28.89
CA GLU A 950 -13.39 26.43 -29.65
C GLU A 950 -12.78 25.28 -28.84
N CYS A 951 -12.48 25.52 -27.56
CA CYS A 951 -11.91 24.49 -26.68
C CYS A 951 -12.91 23.34 -26.43
N TYR A 952 -14.19 23.63 -26.23
CA TYR A 952 -15.22 22.60 -26.03
C TYR A 952 -15.52 21.81 -27.32
N GLU A 953 -15.64 22.48 -28.46
CA GLU A 953 -15.81 21.81 -29.77
C GLU A 953 -14.62 20.87 -30.04
N ARG A 954 -13.40 21.34 -29.75
CA ARG A 954 -12.20 20.51 -29.86
C ARG A 954 -12.22 19.31 -28.92
N THR A 955 -12.71 19.49 -27.68
CA THR A 955 -12.86 18.39 -26.71
C THR A 955 -13.78 17.28 -27.26
N ILE A 956 -14.93 17.66 -27.83
CA ILE A 956 -15.91 16.72 -28.39
C ILE A 956 -15.40 16.04 -29.67
N SER A 957 -14.45 16.65 -30.37
CA SER A 957 -13.89 16.09 -31.61
C SER A 957 -12.93 14.92 -31.38
N PHE A 958 -12.45 14.69 -30.15
CA PHE A 958 -11.56 13.58 -29.83
C PHE A 958 -12.29 12.24 -29.73
N VAL A 959 -11.56 11.15 -29.97
CA VAL A 959 -12.10 9.78 -29.90
C VAL A 959 -12.28 9.32 -28.44
N GLU A 960 -11.39 9.76 -27.55
CA GLU A 960 -11.48 9.48 -26.13
C GLU A 960 -12.30 10.59 -25.46
N ASP A 961 -13.28 10.20 -24.66
CA ASP A 961 -14.08 11.14 -23.89
C ASP A 961 -13.26 11.73 -22.73
N ALA A 962 -13.48 13.02 -22.45
CA ALA A 962 -12.97 13.63 -21.23
C ALA A 962 -13.69 13.07 -19.99
N ALA A 963 -13.08 13.20 -18.80
CA ALA A 963 -13.71 12.74 -17.56
C ALA A 963 -15.05 13.45 -17.26
N ASP A 964 -15.20 14.69 -17.73
CA ASP A 964 -16.26 15.63 -17.35
C ASP A 964 -17.12 16.07 -18.57
N MET A 965 -17.45 15.14 -19.47
CA MET A 965 -18.17 15.45 -20.72
C MET A 965 -19.53 16.11 -20.51
N HIS A 966 -20.26 15.74 -19.44
CA HIS A 966 -21.55 16.34 -19.12
C HIS A 966 -21.49 17.87 -19.01
N PHE A 967 -20.48 18.38 -18.31
CA PHE A 967 -20.28 19.82 -18.14
C PHE A 967 -19.84 20.50 -19.43
N VAL A 968 -19.03 19.82 -20.24
CA VAL A 968 -18.61 20.32 -21.57
C VAL A 968 -19.85 20.56 -22.44
N TYR A 969 -20.77 19.60 -22.51
CA TYR A 969 -22.00 19.77 -23.30
C TYR A 969 -22.93 20.85 -22.73
N LEU A 970 -23.13 20.90 -21.41
CA LEU A 970 -23.95 21.93 -20.77
C LEU A 970 -23.44 23.35 -21.06
N ARG A 971 -22.12 23.55 -20.93
CA ARG A 971 -21.49 24.86 -21.16
C ARG A 971 -21.46 25.23 -22.64
N LEU A 972 -21.11 24.30 -23.52
CA LEU A 972 -21.14 24.55 -24.96
C LEU A 972 -22.55 24.84 -25.47
N GLY A 973 -23.55 24.07 -25.03
CA GLY A 973 -24.95 24.31 -25.35
C GLY A 973 -25.42 25.70 -24.90
N SER A 974 -24.99 26.16 -23.71
CA SER A 974 -25.34 27.48 -23.20
C SER A 974 -24.73 28.60 -24.05
N ILE A 975 -23.48 28.44 -24.50
CA ILE A 975 -22.83 29.39 -25.41
C ILE A 975 -23.59 29.49 -26.74
N TYR A 976 -24.00 28.35 -27.33
CA TYR A 976 -24.80 28.38 -28.57
C TYR A 976 -26.16 29.05 -28.39
N LEU A 977 -26.82 28.91 -27.23
CA LEU A 977 -28.06 29.63 -26.95
C LEU A 977 -27.84 31.15 -26.90
N GLU A 978 -26.76 31.61 -26.26
CA GLU A 978 -26.41 33.03 -26.18
C GLU A 978 -26.05 33.61 -27.56
N GLU A 979 -25.34 32.85 -28.39
CA GLU A 979 -24.98 33.22 -29.77
C GLU A 979 -26.15 33.06 -30.77
N LYS A 980 -27.33 32.60 -30.30
CA LYS A 980 -28.54 32.35 -31.10
C LYS A 980 -28.40 31.26 -32.16
N GLU A 981 -27.42 30.36 -32.02
CA GLU A 981 -27.26 29.17 -32.85
C GLU A 981 -28.16 28.01 -32.34
N PHE A 982 -29.48 28.23 -32.31
CA PHE A 982 -30.43 27.33 -31.64
C PHE A 982 -30.42 25.89 -32.19
N GLY A 983 -30.20 25.71 -33.49
CA GLY A 983 -30.13 24.37 -34.10
C GLY A 983 -28.96 23.53 -33.58
N ARG A 984 -27.77 24.14 -33.43
CA ARG A 984 -26.60 23.46 -32.84
C ARG A 984 -26.77 23.27 -31.34
N ALA A 985 -27.33 24.25 -30.64
CA ALA A 985 -27.67 24.12 -29.22
C ALA A 985 -28.57 22.90 -28.96
N LYS A 986 -29.66 22.74 -29.73
CA LYS A 986 -30.56 21.56 -29.65
C LYS A 986 -29.78 20.25 -29.79
N GLN A 987 -28.91 20.14 -30.80
CA GLN A 987 -28.11 18.94 -31.04
C GLN A 987 -27.15 18.63 -29.89
N THR A 988 -26.43 19.64 -29.38
CA THR A 988 -25.48 19.47 -28.27
C THR A 988 -26.17 19.07 -26.98
N TYR A 989 -27.31 19.67 -26.64
CA TYR A 989 -28.08 19.28 -25.46
C TYR A 989 -28.71 17.89 -25.60
N LEU A 990 -29.16 17.49 -26.79
CA LEU A 990 -29.65 16.13 -27.03
C LEU A 990 -28.53 15.09 -26.89
N LEU A 991 -27.30 15.41 -27.30
CA LEU A 991 -26.13 14.57 -27.03
C LEU A 991 -25.87 14.44 -25.52
N ALA A 992 -25.99 15.56 -24.78
CA ALA A 992 -25.90 15.55 -23.33
C ALA A 992 -26.98 14.65 -22.70
N CYS A 993 -28.24 14.75 -23.14
CA CYS A 993 -29.34 13.92 -22.65
C CYS A 993 -29.13 12.42 -22.92
N LYS A 994 -28.49 12.05 -24.04
CA LYS A 994 -28.15 10.65 -24.35
C LYS A 994 -27.11 10.07 -23.41
N ASN A 995 -26.13 10.89 -22.98
CA ASN A 995 -25.06 10.44 -22.09
C ASN A 995 -25.48 10.54 -20.61
N SER A 996 -26.03 11.68 -20.20
CA SER A 996 -26.39 12.00 -18.82
C SER A 996 -27.53 13.03 -18.79
N ALA A 997 -28.77 12.54 -18.82
CA ALA A 997 -29.96 13.39 -18.77
C ALA A 997 -30.09 14.13 -17.42
N SER A 998 -30.28 15.44 -17.49
CA SER A 998 -30.51 16.31 -16.36
C SER A 998 -31.64 17.31 -16.63
N CYS A 999 -32.15 17.94 -15.56
CA CYS A 999 -33.12 19.03 -15.72
C CYS A 999 -32.54 20.16 -16.59
N LEU A 1000 -31.26 20.51 -16.41
CA LEU A 1000 -30.62 21.60 -17.16
C LEU A 1000 -30.41 21.24 -18.63
N THR A 1001 -30.08 19.99 -18.95
CA THR A 1001 -29.92 19.56 -20.34
C THR A 1001 -31.26 19.58 -21.08
N TRP A 1002 -32.33 19.07 -20.46
CA TRP A 1002 -33.68 19.10 -21.05
C TRP A 1002 -34.27 20.50 -21.13
N LEU A 1003 -34.00 21.35 -20.13
CA LEU A 1003 -34.30 22.78 -20.20
C LEU A 1003 -33.60 23.43 -21.39
N GLY A 1004 -32.32 23.13 -21.62
CA GLY A 1004 -31.57 23.61 -22.78
C GLY A 1004 -32.18 23.20 -24.12
N VAL A 1005 -32.62 21.93 -24.24
CA VAL A 1005 -33.38 21.45 -25.42
C VAL A 1005 -34.69 22.22 -25.58
N GLY A 1006 -35.47 22.35 -24.50
CA GLY A 1006 -36.75 23.04 -24.50
C GLY A 1006 -36.64 24.51 -24.92
N ILE A 1007 -35.62 25.22 -24.43
CA ILE A 1007 -35.33 26.60 -24.83
C ILE A 1007 -34.96 26.66 -26.32
N ALA A 1008 -34.08 25.77 -26.79
CA ALA A 1008 -33.69 25.74 -28.19
C ALA A 1008 -34.89 25.47 -29.12
N CYS A 1009 -35.73 24.48 -28.80
CA CYS A 1009 -36.95 24.16 -29.56
C CYS A 1009 -37.96 25.32 -29.55
N TYR A 1010 -38.18 25.95 -28.39
CA TYR A 1010 -39.06 27.12 -28.27
C TYR A 1010 -38.60 28.28 -29.15
N ARG A 1011 -37.28 28.55 -29.18
CA ARG A 1011 -36.69 29.61 -30.03
C ARG A 1011 -36.70 29.25 -31.52
N LEU A 1012 -36.77 27.96 -31.87
CA LEU A 1012 -36.97 27.44 -33.23
C LEU A 1012 -38.45 27.36 -33.64
N GLU A 1013 -39.38 27.75 -32.76
CA GLU A 1013 -40.84 27.66 -32.94
C GLU A 1013 -41.37 26.22 -33.04
N GLU A 1014 -40.59 25.23 -32.62
CA GLU A 1014 -40.97 23.81 -32.53
C GLU A 1014 -41.71 23.54 -31.21
N MET A 1015 -42.96 24.00 -31.12
CA MET A 1015 -43.71 24.04 -29.85
C MET A 1015 -43.93 22.66 -29.19
N VAL A 1016 -44.20 21.63 -29.99
CA VAL A 1016 -44.47 20.27 -29.50
C VAL A 1016 -43.21 19.69 -28.86
N ASP A 1017 -42.10 19.71 -29.59
CA ASP A 1017 -40.79 19.27 -29.08
C ASP A 1017 -40.35 20.07 -27.85
N ALA A 1018 -40.66 21.38 -27.81
CA ALA A 1018 -40.34 22.23 -26.67
C ALA A 1018 -41.13 21.84 -25.42
N GLU A 1019 -42.43 21.54 -25.57
CA GLU A 1019 -43.28 21.07 -24.49
C GLU A 1019 -42.82 19.70 -23.96
N ASP A 1020 -42.53 18.75 -24.86
CA ASP A 1020 -42.01 17.44 -24.48
C ASP A 1020 -40.69 17.55 -23.71
N ALA A 1021 -39.75 18.37 -24.20
CA ALA A 1021 -38.47 18.58 -23.51
C ALA A 1021 -38.64 19.24 -22.13
N LEU A 1022 -39.52 20.23 -21.99
CA LEU A 1022 -39.75 20.92 -20.72
C LEU A 1022 -40.54 20.09 -19.72
N THR A 1023 -41.44 19.24 -20.20
CA THR A 1023 -42.15 18.27 -19.33
C THR A 1023 -41.18 17.23 -18.79
N GLU A 1024 -40.26 16.70 -19.60
CA GLU A 1024 -39.16 15.86 -19.13
C GLU A 1024 -38.26 16.58 -18.12
N ALA A 1025 -37.92 17.85 -18.37
CA ALA A 1025 -37.17 18.67 -17.42
C ALA A 1025 -37.90 18.84 -16.07
N ASN A 1026 -39.23 19.00 -16.11
CA ASN A 1026 -40.08 19.14 -14.93
C ASN A 1026 -40.23 17.82 -14.16
N ILE A 1027 -40.26 16.68 -14.86
CA ILE A 1027 -40.21 15.34 -14.25
C ILE A 1027 -38.90 15.19 -13.46
N LEU A 1028 -37.77 15.62 -14.00
CA LEU A 1028 -36.47 15.51 -13.32
C LEU A 1028 -36.25 16.54 -12.20
N ASN A 1029 -36.79 17.75 -12.31
CA ASN A 1029 -36.76 18.72 -11.22
C ASN A 1029 -37.91 19.71 -11.32
N ASN A 1030 -38.95 19.47 -10.52
CA ASN A 1030 -40.13 20.34 -10.45
C ASN A 1030 -39.92 21.64 -9.67
N THR A 1031 -38.75 21.85 -9.06
CA THR A 1031 -38.41 23.07 -8.32
C THR A 1031 -37.71 24.12 -9.18
N ASN A 1032 -37.35 23.79 -10.42
CA ASN A 1032 -36.69 24.75 -11.31
C ASN A 1032 -37.70 25.77 -11.85
N ALA A 1033 -37.56 27.03 -11.42
CA ALA A 1033 -38.45 28.12 -11.80
C ALA A 1033 -38.39 28.46 -13.30
N GLU A 1034 -37.25 28.25 -13.97
CA GLU A 1034 -37.10 28.55 -15.40
C GLU A 1034 -37.93 27.61 -16.27
N VAL A 1035 -37.98 26.33 -15.92
CA VAL A 1035 -38.82 25.32 -16.61
C VAL A 1035 -40.29 25.74 -16.57
N TRP A 1036 -40.80 26.13 -15.40
CA TRP A 1036 -42.17 26.64 -15.26
C TRP A 1036 -42.40 27.94 -16.02
N GLY A 1037 -41.40 28.81 -16.10
CA GLY A 1037 -41.44 30.04 -16.89
C GLY A 1037 -41.62 29.76 -18.39
N TYR A 1038 -40.84 28.84 -18.95
CA TYR A 1038 -40.97 28.45 -20.36
C TYR A 1038 -42.26 27.66 -20.65
N LEU A 1039 -42.69 26.78 -19.73
CA LEU A 1039 -44.01 26.12 -19.84
C LEU A 1039 -45.14 27.15 -19.85
N THR A 1040 -45.03 28.22 -19.06
CA THR A 1040 -46.00 29.34 -19.08
C THR A 1040 -46.06 29.99 -20.47
N LEU A 1041 -44.91 30.27 -21.09
CA LEU A 1041 -44.85 30.84 -22.43
C LEU A 1041 -45.50 29.93 -23.49
N ILE A 1042 -45.26 28.62 -23.41
CA ILE A 1042 -45.86 27.63 -24.33
C ILE A 1042 -47.37 27.55 -24.12
N CYS A 1043 -47.86 27.51 -22.88
CA CYS A 1043 -49.30 27.49 -22.60
C CYS A 1043 -49.99 28.78 -23.08
N LEU A 1044 -49.35 29.95 -22.92
CA LEU A 1044 -49.86 31.23 -23.43
C LEU A 1044 -49.98 31.23 -24.95
N GLN A 1045 -48.95 30.77 -25.66
CA GLN A 1045 -48.97 30.68 -27.12
C GLN A 1045 -49.96 29.63 -27.63
N GLY A 1046 -50.14 28.52 -26.88
CA GLY A 1046 -51.08 27.46 -27.18
C GLY A 1046 -52.53 27.75 -26.81
N GLY A 1047 -52.86 28.94 -26.26
CA GLY A 1047 -54.24 29.29 -25.90
C GLY A 1047 -54.80 28.59 -24.65
N ARG A 1048 -53.96 27.89 -23.87
CA ARG A 1048 -54.36 27.08 -22.71
C ARG A 1048 -54.42 27.91 -21.44
N GLN A 1049 -55.52 28.63 -21.25
CA GLN A 1049 -55.66 29.65 -20.20
C GLN A 1049 -55.43 29.11 -18.77
N ARG A 1050 -56.11 28.01 -18.40
CA ARG A 1050 -56.02 27.46 -17.03
C ARG A 1050 -54.61 26.97 -16.68
N GLU A 1051 -53.96 26.31 -17.63
CA GLU A 1051 -52.61 25.77 -17.45
C GLU A 1051 -51.59 26.91 -17.38
N ALA A 1052 -51.72 27.94 -18.23
CA ALA A 1052 -50.86 29.12 -18.20
C ALA A 1052 -50.89 29.82 -16.82
N GLU A 1053 -52.09 30.00 -16.24
CA GLU A 1053 -52.22 30.61 -14.90
C GLU A 1053 -51.60 29.74 -13.80
N GLN A 1054 -51.73 28.42 -13.90
CA GLN A 1054 -51.12 27.48 -12.94
C GLN A 1054 -49.59 27.51 -13.04
N CYS A 1055 -49.04 27.34 -14.24
CA CYS A 1055 -47.59 27.39 -14.48
C CYS A 1055 -47.00 28.74 -14.03
N TYR A 1056 -47.70 29.85 -14.29
CA TYR A 1056 -47.26 31.17 -13.86
C TYR A 1056 -47.25 31.32 -12.33
N LYS A 1057 -48.27 30.80 -11.62
CA LYS A 1057 -48.30 30.77 -10.15
C LYS A 1057 -47.10 29.99 -9.59
N TYR A 1058 -46.76 28.84 -10.17
CA TYR A 1058 -45.59 28.07 -9.75
C TYR A 1058 -44.28 28.80 -10.05
N THR A 1059 -44.18 29.47 -11.21
CA THR A 1059 -43.01 30.29 -11.59
C THR A 1059 -42.75 31.39 -10.55
N LEU A 1060 -43.79 32.07 -10.08
CA LEU A 1060 -43.69 33.09 -9.03
C LEU A 1060 -43.39 32.48 -7.65
N LYS A 1061 -44.04 31.36 -7.31
CA LYS A 1061 -43.85 30.65 -6.04
C LYS A 1061 -42.40 30.17 -5.87
N LEU A 1062 -41.79 29.67 -6.94
CA LEU A 1062 -40.41 29.19 -6.95
C LEU A 1062 -39.38 30.32 -7.14
N GLY A 1063 -39.83 31.57 -7.34
CA GLY A 1063 -38.97 32.74 -7.35
C GLY A 1063 -38.05 32.83 -8.57
N LEU A 1064 -38.62 32.83 -9.78
CA LEU A 1064 -37.85 33.02 -11.02
C LEU A 1064 -36.97 34.28 -10.96
N ARG A 1065 -35.64 34.10 -11.05
CA ARG A 1065 -34.64 35.19 -11.00
C ARG A 1065 -34.34 35.82 -12.36
N ASN A 1066 -34.70 35.15 -13.46
CA ASN A 1066 -34.38 35.60 -14.80
C ASN A 1066 -35.34 36.72 -15.25
N ASP A 1067 -34.90 37.97 -15.12
CA ASP A 1067 -35.68 39.16 -15.46
C ASP A 1067 -36.07 39.23 -16.95
N SER A 1068 -35.22 38.70 -17.84
CA SER A 1068 -35.51 38.65 -19.28
C SER A 1068 -36.72 37.75 -19.57
N LEU A 1069 -36.75 36.57 -18.95
CA LEU A 1069 -37.85 35.61 -19.09
C LEU A 1069 -39.13 36.15 -18.46
N LEU A 1070 -39.05 36.79 -17.29
CA LEU A 1070 -40.20 37.47 -16.68
C LEU A 1070 -40.76 38.58 -17.57
N GLY A 1071 -39.89 39.36 -18.22
CA GLY A 1071 -40.28 40.37 -19.20
C GLY A 1071 -41.00 39.76 -20.40
N GLU A 1072 -40.47 38.69 -20.96
CA GLU A 1072 -41.09 37.94 -22.07
C GLU A 1072 -42.48 37.38 -21.68
N ILE A 1073 -42.62 36.80 -20.49
CA ILE A 1073 -43.90 36.28 -19.98
C ILE A 1073 -44.92 37.42 -19.84
N ARG A 1074 -44.54 38.56 -19.25
CA ARG A 1074 -45.44 39.71 -19.10
C ARG A 1074 -45.88 40.27 -20.45
N ALA A 1075 -44.97 40.37 -21.42
CA ALA A 1075 -45.29 40.80 -22.77
C ALA A 1075 -46.25 39.82 -23.48
N ALA A 1076 -46.03 38.51 -23.32
CA ALA A 1076 -46.94 37.49 -23.84
C ALA A 1076 -48.33 37.57 -23.19
N GLN A 1077 -48.41 37.72 -21.86
CA GLN A 1077 -49.68 37.91 -21.15
C GLN A 1077 -50.45 39.15 -21.64
N GLN A 1078 -49.75 40.27 -21.86
CA GLN A 1078 -50.36 41.49 -22.43
C GLN A 1078 -50.85 41.27 -23.87
N ARG A 1079 -50.10 40.53 -24.67
CA ARG A 1079 -50.44 40.24 -26.08
C ARG A 1079 -51.67 39.33 -26.20
N PHE A 1080 -51.76 38.28 -25.36
CA PHE A 1080 -52.83 37.28 -25.44
C PHE A 1080 -54.03 37.59 -24.54
N GLY A 1081 -53.87 38.47 -23.54
CA GLY A 1081 -54.95 38.95 -22.67
C GLY A 1081 -55.39 38.01 -21.55
N PHE A 1082 -54.62 36.95 -21.26
CA PHE A 1082 -54.89 36.00 -20.17
C PHE A 1082 -53.59 35.45 -19.56
N GLY A 1083 -53.68 34.68 -18.46
CA GLY A 1083 -52.53 34.01 -17.85
C GLY A 1083 -51.89 34.73 -16.66
N ASN A 1084 -52.33 35.96 -16.36
CA ASN A 1084 -52.05 36.60 -15.08
C ASN A 1084 -53.30 36.48 -14.19
N PRO A 1085 -53.22 35.83 -13.01
CA PRO A 1085 -54.36 35.59 -12.14
C PRO A 1085 -54.96 36.88 -11.51
N ALA A 1086 -54.39 38.04 -11.78
CA ALA A 1086 -54.94 39.35 -11.42
C ALA A 1086 -55.97 39.90 -12.43
N PHE A 1087 -56.20 39.22 -13.56
CA PHE A 1087 -57.17 39.62 -14.59
C PHE A 1087 -58.45 38.79 -14.55
#